data_AF-A0A919FQL7-F1
#
_entry.id   AF-A0A919FQL7-F1
#
_cell.length_a   1.000
_cell.length_b   1.000
_cell.length_c   1.000
_cell.angle_alpha   90.00
_cell.angle_beta   90.00
_cell.angle_gamma   90.00
#
_symmetry.space_group_name_H-M   'P 1'
#
loop_
_entity.id
_entity.type
_entity.pdbx_description
1 polymer ?
#
loop_
_entity_poly.entity_id
_entity_poly.type
_entity_poly.pdbx_seq_one_letter_code
_entity_poly.pdbx_strand_id
1 'polypeptide(L)'
;MNGREAATSVAPIALEPTGPEQPPEPPPRQAAREPRRPAPDAPARTPAARRLPGAARRARLKEHEAALVGGYRELARLAYLVLPGGTDRHHRVLAAHAVVQQALRGRGQDGPPVDPSTGPYEGRAQEAVRLQVLRGALARPLRRRLLPLPRLWGLRLFTAAGSPEDLALDQELAWATPHTRAGYALRVLEGLPSDRVVALLDRAGVPDPGGALAEAERIHAGHRAAGRDLDRSPEFDPCAVRAQPTDLLRRRAKGRLLAAAAAAVLAAAVGLAPAQGPAPSAQRAGSAADPAGRALPPPRRAADDAWRQIARLDFGVWPARGDLTTDQALLGRAAAAWSGPAPQVRRTVEPGTPDGPPGAAQLLYAGRPDGAAVVVLYGEGRLARYTEGPQPELTLARADDADVTTAAALALTRTPEGARYLLAPWVDAADTRDLRTPDAAARPVPHPDGLTPPLALTADASCARRPVLQLRSSPVVAEQHAFLLADVGGLLPAHLTWTPPPDGTPARPPREATGPEALAAWARTSCGLPGAGPADAGPGTRALNTWAFATQQLPEGEGAATWVCVRRDRWDGGGSAATALLLPDPRRTAPEPLRTAGAPETRACSRFDQNVLAATWWRGRSGKSYLLMAGSRRLVSVSATGALTLPETRTPARALAVPGAGQGEVRLTGLLDTGARIGTLR
;
A
#
# COMPACT_ATOMS: atom_id res chain seq x y z
N MET A 1 7.37 50.81 32.42
CA MET A 1 7.62 51.72 33.56
C MET A 1 9.02 51.41 34.06
N ASN A 2 10.04 52.06 33.49
CA ASN A 2 10.74 53.28 33.98
C ASN A 2 12.15 52.79 34.36
N GLY A 3 13.30 53.34 33.96
CA GLY A 3 13.75 54.48 33.15
C GLY A 3 15.29 54.31 33.09
N ARG A 4 15.98 54.66 31.98
CA ARG A 4 16.74 55.92 31.80
C ARG A 4 17.78 56.19 32.91
N GLU A 5 19.04 56.56 32.67
CA GLU A 5 19.70 57.19 31.52
C GLU A 5 21.22 57.34 31.82
N ALA A 6 22.03 57.48 30.75
CA ALA A 6 23.22 58.36 30.57
C ALA A 6 24.43 58.30 31.57
N ALA A 7 25.69 58.54 31.22
CA ALA A 7 26.44 58.78 29.98
C ALA A 7 27.93 59.03 30.36
N THR A 8 28.83 58.99 29.35
CA THR A 8 30.16 59.70 29.28
C THR A 8 31.30 59.13 30.16
N SER A 9 32.58 59.05 29.78
CA SER A 9 33.46 59.93 28.97
C SER A 9 34.81 59.19 28.74
N VAL A 10 35.34 59.11 27.52
CA VAL A 10 36.54 59.84 26.99
C VAL A 10 37.91 59.14 27.15
N ALA A 11 38.63 59.09 26.02
CA ALA A 11 40.01 58.63 25.81
C ALA A 11 41.06 59.76 26.01
N PRO A 12 42.36 59.39 26.10
CA PRO A 12 43.41 60.01 25.26
C PRO A 12 44.36 58.93 24.67
N ILE A 13 44.78 58.95 23.40
CA ILE A 13 45.81 59.75 22.68
C ILE A 13 47.29 59.50 23.11
N ALA A 14 48.00 58.87 22.16
CA ALA A 14 49.41 58.98 21.68
C ALA A 14 50.63 58.66 22.58
N LEU A 15 51.54 57.81 22.04
CA LEU A 15 52.86 58.18 21.49
C LEU A 15 53.60 56.94 20.94
N GLU A 16 54.02 56.99 19.67
CA GLU A 16 55.09 56.13 19.10
C GLU A 16 56.48 56.60 19.61
N PRO A 17 57.51 55.74 19.49
CA PRO A 17 58.56 56.08 18.53
C PRO A 17 59.18 54.89 17.75
N THR A 18 59.33 55.13 16.44
CA THR A 18 60.49 54.87 15.54
C THR A 18 61.28 53.54 15.54
N GLY A 19 61.36 52.95 14.33
CA GLY A 19 62.30 51.89 13.95
C GLY A 19 63.70 52.39 13.56
N PRO A 20 64.54 51.52 12.95
CA PRO A 20 65.05 51.78 11.59
C PRO A 20 65.24 50.46 10.79
N GLU A 21 65.58 50.36 9.51
CA GLU A 21 65.50 51.18 8.30
C GLU A 21 65.95 50.20 7.16
N GLN A 22 65.39 50.40 5.98
CA GLN A 22 65.40 49.60 4.73
C GLN A 22 66.70 49.90 3.91
N PRO A 23 66.87 49.69 2.57
CA PRO A 23 66.27 48.88 1.47
C PRO A 23 67.44 48.27 0.59
N PRO A 24 67.41 48.01 -0.76
CA PRO A 24 66.39 48.22 -1.80
C PRO A 24 66.20 47.11 -2.88
N GLU A 25 65.10 47.29 -3.61
CA GLU A 25 64.69 46.56 -4.83
C GLU A 25 65.18 47.30 -6.10
N PRO A 26 65.46 46.59 -7.21
CA PRO A 26 65.33 47.15 -8.56
C PRO A 26 64.43 46.30 -9.50
N PRO A 27 63.99 46.86 -10.66
CA PRO A 27 62.69 46.60 -11.29
C PRO A 27 62.77 45.62 -12.51
N PRO A 28 61.65 45.35 -13.25
CA PRO A 28 61.46 44.12 -14.02
C PRO A 28 62.00 44.21 -15.45
N ARG A 29 62.30 43.04 -16.06
CA ARG A 29 62.47 42.92 -17.52
C ARG A 29 61.63 41.79 -18.09
N GLN A 30 60.70 42.19 -18.96
CA GLN A 30 60.02 41.34 -19.93
C GLN A 30 61.04 40.75 -20.91
N ALA A 31 60.93 39.45 -21.17
CA ALA A 31 61.39 38.84 -22.42
C ALA A 31 60.43 37.71 -22.78
N ALA A 32 59.51 38.00 -23.70
CA ALA A 32 58.69 37.03 -24.40
C ALA A 32 59.45 36.49 -25.63
N ARG A 33 59.35 35.16 -25.85
CA ARG A 33 59.39 34.36 -27.10
C ARG A 33 60.18 33.06 -26.88
N GLU A 34 59.51 31.94 -26.60
CA GLU A 34 59.03 30.89 -27.54
C GLU A 34 60.13 29.89 -27.96
N PRO A 35 59.85 28.61 -28.30
CA PRO A 35 58.85 27.65 -27.83
C PRO A 35 59.53 26.43 -27.12
N ARG A 36 58.89 25.88 -26.08
CA ARG A 36 59.36 24.62 -25.45
C ARG A 36 59.14 23.43 -26.38
N ARG A 37 60.23 22.85 -26.88
CA ARG A 37 60.31 21.46 -27.34
C ARG A 37 60.18 20.50 -26.13
N PRO A 38 59.55 19.33 -26.30
CA PRO A 38 59.18 18.46 -25.18
C PRO A 38 60.38 17.63 -24.71
N ALA A 39 60.48 17.44 -23.40
CA ALA A 39 61.41 16.53 -22.75
C ALA A 39 60.66 15.80 -21.61
N PRO A 40 61.15 14.65 -21.14
CA PRO A 40 61.02 13.33 -21.75
C PRO A 40 59.99 12.47 -21.00
N ASP A 41 59.58 11.38 -21.66
CA ASP A 41 58.60 10.35 -21.31
C ASP A 41 58.20 10.20 -19.82
N ALA A 42 56.96 10.60 -19.56
CA ALA A 42 56.17 10.17 -18.41
C ALA A 42 55.95 8.65 -18.45
N PRO A 43 55.86 7.97 -17.28
CA PRO A 43 55.59 6.54 -17.25
C PRO A 43 54.30 6.24 -18.02
N ALA A 44 54.42 5.24 -18.91
CA ALA A 44 53.36 4.80 -19.81
C ALA A 44 52.00 4.78 -19.11
N ARG A 45 51.03 5.51 -19.70
CA ARG A 45 49.62 5.40 -19.34
C ARG A 45 49.21 3.94 -19.43
N THR A 46 49.09 3.28 -18.29
CA THR A 46 48.42 2.00 -18.15
C THR A 46 47.03 2.13 -18.79
N PRO A 47 46.64 1.18 -19.65
CA PRO A 47 45.57 1.39 -20.61
C PRO A 47 44.23 1.65 -19.92
N ALA A 48 43.42 2.47 -20.60
CA ALA A 48 42.01 2.73 -20.33
C ALA A 48 41.34 1.54 -19.61
N ALA A 49 40.73 1.81 -18.46
CA ALA A 49 39.99 0.86 -17.64
C ALA A 49 39.22 -0.12 -18.54
N ARG A 50 39.81 -1.30 -18.74
CA ARG A 50 39.27 -2.33 -19.62
C ARG A 50 37.93 -2.69 -19.01
N ARG A 51 36.83 -2.23 -19.62
CA ARG A 51 35.49 -2.57 -19.16
C ARG A 51 35.46 -4.09 -19.00
N LEU A 52 35.18 -4.54 -17.77
CA LEU A 52 35.02 -5.96 -17.52
C LEU A 52 34.00 -6.50 -18.51
N PRO A 53 34.26 -7.66 -19.15
CA PRO A 53 33.27 -8.33 -19.97
C PRO A 53 31.94 -8.43 -19.20
N GLY A 54 30.81 -8.33 -19.90
CA GLY A 54 29.49 -8.28 -19.24
C GLY A 54 29.24 -9.44 -18.26
N ALA A 55 29.85 -10.61 -18.50
CA ALA A 55 29.80 -11.75 -17.59
C ALA A 55 30.54 -11.51 -16.25
N ALA A 56 31.75 -10.94 -16.28
CA ALA A 56 32.50 -10.62 -15.07
C ALA A 56 31.81 -9.53 -14.25
N ARG A 57 31.22 -8.52 -14.90
CA ARG A 57 30.42 -7.48 -14.22
C ARG A 57 29.18 -8.08 -13.52
N ARG A 58 28.49 -9.02 -14.16
CA ARG A 58 27.34 -9.73 -13.57
C ARG A 58 27.76 -10.61 -12.39
N ALA A 59 28.90 -11.29 -12.48
CA ALA A 59 29.44 -12.07 -11.36
C ALA A 59 29.75 -11.17 -10.15
N ARG A 60 30.45 -10.04 -10.37
CA ARG A 60 30.72 -9.06 -9.30
C ARG A 60 29.45 -8.53 -8.64
N LEU A 61 28.40 -8.26 -9.44
CA LEU A 61 27.12 -7.80 -8.92
C LEU A 61 26.45 -8.86 -8.05
N LYS A 62 26.40 -10.11 -8.51
CA LYS A 62 25.82 -11.24 -7.75
C LYS A 62 26.56 -11.46 -6.42
N GLU A 63 27.88 -11.31 -6.40
CA GLU A 63 28.68 -11.44 -5.18
C GLU A 63 28.50 -10.25 -4.23
N HIS A 64 28.34 -9.03 -4.75
CA HIS A 64 27.96 -7.86 -3.93
C HIS A 64 26.55 -8.03 -3.33
N GLU A 65 25.61 -8.54 -4.11
CA GLU A 65 24.26 -8.88 -3.65
C GLU A 65 24.32 -9.98 -2.58
N ALA A 66 25.11 -11.03 -2.79
CA ALA A 66 25.30 -12.11 -1.82
C ALA A 66 25.96 -11.62 -0.51
N ALA A 67 27.01 -10.80 -0.59
CA ALA A 67 27.67 -10.21 0.57
C ALA A 67 26.72 -9.29 1.36
N LEU A 68 25.85 -8.54 0.67
CA LEU A 68 24.86 -7.68 1.31
C LEU A 68 23.73 -8.49 1.95
N VAL A 69 23.23 -9.53 1.29
CA VAL A 69 22.19 -10.42 1.85
C VAL A 69 22.73 -11.20 3.06
N GLY A 70 23.96 -11.72 2.96
CA GLY A 70 24.61 -12.48 4.02
C GLY A 70 24.96 -11.64 5.26
N GLY A 71 25.19 -10.33 5.09
CA GLY A 71 25.56 -9.41 6.17
C GLY A 71 24.57 -8.27 6.42
N TYR A 72 23.30 -8.42 6.02
CA TYR A 72 22.35 -7.30 6.02
C TYR A 72 22.11 -6.72 7.41
N ARG A 73 22.04 -7.58 8.44
CA ARG A 73 21.76 -7.17 9.81
C ARG A 73 22.91 -6.35 10.38
N GLU A 74 24.14 -6.80 10.14
CA GLU A 74 25.40 -6.17 10.55
C GLU A 74 25.56 -4.80 9.87
N LEU A 75 25.31 -4.74 8.56
CA LEU A 75 25.34 -3.49 7.78
C LEU A 75 24.27 -2.49 8.25
N ALA A 76 23.08 -2.98 8.61
CA ALA A 76 22.01 -2.13 9.13
C ALA A 76 22.37 -1.57 10.52
N ARG A 77 22.97 -2.38 11.40
CA ARG A 77 23.49 -1.97 12.71
C ARG A 77 24.61 -0.94 12.58
N LEU A 78 25.55 -1.16 11.67
CA LEU A 78 26.60 -0.21 11.32
C LEU A 78 25.99 1.15 10.90
N ALA A 79 25.04 1.14 9.97
CA ALA A 79 24.37 2.36 9.53
C ALA A 79 23.62 3.06 10.68
N TYR A 80 22.89 2.29 11.50
CA TYR A 80 22.12 2.81 12.64
C TYR A 80 23.01 3.53 13.66
N LEU A 81 24.16 2.94 14.02
CA LEU A 81 25.12 3.54 14.94
C LEU A 81 25.72 4.83 14.37
N VAL A 82 26.10 4.87 13.10
CA VAL A 82 26.70 6.07 12.48
C VAL A 82 25.71 7.23 12.38
N LEU A 83 24.44 6.94 12.09
CA LEU A 83 23.38 7.94 11.95
C LEU A 83 23.16 8.76 13.23
N PRO A 84 22.69 10.02 13.13
CA PRO A 84 22.58 10.91 14.28
C PRO A 84 21.59 10.41 15.34
N GLY A 85 22.03 10.34 16.60
CA GLY A 85 21.19 9.94 17.74
C GLY A 85 20.10 10.96 18.13
N GLY A 86 20.28 12.24 17.77
CA GLY A 86 19.27 13.29 17.99
C GLY A 86 18.05 13.22 17.05
N THR A 87 18.04 12.29 16.09
CA THR A 87 16.84 12.02 15.30
C THR A 87 15.91 11.08 16.04
N ASP A 88 14.61 11.30 15.90
CA ASP A 88 13.59 10.39 16.42
C ASP A 88 13.91 8.93 16.01
N ARG A 89 13.90 8.01 16.98
CA ARG A 89 14.34 6.60 16.79
C ARG A 89 13.70 5.92 15.57
N HIS A 90 12.43 6.22 15.30
CA HIS A 90 11.74 5.73 14.11
C HIS A 90 12.39 6.19 12.80
N HIS A 91 12.78 7.46 12.71
CA HIS A 91 13.48 7.99 11.54
C HIS A 91 14.89 7.39 11.41
N ARG A 92 15.59 7.18 12.53
CA ARG A 92 16.92 6.55 12.55
C ARG A 92 16.89 5.10 12.05
N VAL A 93 15.88 4.32 12.46
CA VAL A 93 15.62 2.95 11.95
C VAL A 93 15.38 2.96 10.44
N LEU A 94 14.47 3.80 9.97
CA LEU A 94 14.13 3.87 8.54
C LEU A 94 15.32 4.34 7.69
N ALA A 95 16.08 5.31 8.19
CA ALA A 95 17.28 5.82 7.51
C ALA A 95 18.38 4.75 7.43
N ALA A 96 18.58 3.95 8.48
CA ALA A 96 19.57 2.86 8.48
C ALA A 96 19.28 1.86 7.35
N HIS A 97 18.02 1.40 7.23
CA HIS A 97 17.62 0.53 6.13
C HIS A 97 17.76 1.21 4.77
N ALA A 98 17.39 2.49 4.65
CA ALA A 98 17.53 3.22 3.40
C ALA A 98 18.99 3.33 2.93
N VAL A 99 19.94 3.51 3.85
CA VAL A 99 21.38 3.53 3.54
C VAL A 99 21.85 2.18 2.99
N VAL A 100 21.49 1.08 3.65
CA VAL A 100 21.87 -0.28 3.18
C VAL A 100 21.22 -0.60 1.83
N GLN A 101 19.95 -0.23 1.64
CA GLN A 101 19.24 -0.42 0.37
C GLN A 101 19.77 0.47 -0.77
N GLN A 102 20.35 1.64 -0.46
CA GLN A 102 21.06 2.45 -1.45
C GLN A 102 22.40 1.83 -1.83
N ALA A 103 23.04 1.10 -0.92
CA ALA A 103 24.24 0.34 -1.25
C ALA A 103 23.97 -0.72 -2.35
N LEU A 104 22.78 -1.33 -2.37
CA LEU A 104 22.31 -2.22 -3.46
C LEU A 104 22.15 -1.52 -4.81
N ARG A 105 21.76 -0.23 -4.81
CA ARG A 105 21.45 0.53 -6.03
C ARG A 105 22.65 1.24 -6.64
N GLY A 106 23.75 1.37 -5.88
CA GLY A 106 24.94 2.05 -6.36
C GLY A 106 25.56 1.31 -7.53
N ARG A 107 25.77 2.01 -8.65
CA ARG A 107 26.62 1.54 -9.74
C ARG A 107 27.99 1.19 -9.14
N GLY A 108 28.35 -0.08 -9.11
CA GLY A 108 29.71 -0.54 -8.82
C GLY A 108 30.68 -0.11 -9.94
N GLN A 109 30.90 1.19 -10.12
CA GLN A 109 31.70 1.74 -11.22
C GLN A 109 32.87 2.63 -10.80
N ASP A 110 32.98 3.12 -9.57
CA ASP A 110 34.07 4.05 -9.21
C ASP A 110 34.83 3.63 -7.93
N GLY A 111 35.36 2.41 -7.92
CA GLY A 111 36.44 2.03 -7.00
C GLY A 111 37.72 1.82 -7.81
N PRO A 112 38.90 2.34 -7.39
CA PRO A 112 40.15 2.01 -8.08
C PRO A 112 40.32 0.49 -8.12
N PRO A 113 40.94 -0.07 -9.19
CA PRO A 113 41.22 -1.50 -9.25
C PRO A 113 42.14 -1.87 -8.08
N VAL A 114 41.58 -2.56 -7.09
CA VAL A 114 42.34 -3.08 -5.96
C VAL A 114 43.07 -4.35 -6.42
N ASP A 115 44.35 -4.43 -6.07
CA ASP A 115 45.27 -5.51 -6.42
C ASP A 115 44.68 -6.89 -6.11
N PRO A 116 44.64 -7.84 -7.08
CA PRO A 116 44.16 -9.20 -6.87
C PRO A 116 44.96 -10.03 -5.85
N SER A 117 46.09 -9.54 -5.34
CA SER A 117 46.93 -10.22 -4.34
C SER A 117 46.34 -10.30 -2.93
N THR A 118 45.23 -9.60 -2.63
CA THR A 118 44.72 -9.45 -1.26
C THR A 118 43.48 -10.32 -0.98
N GLY A 119 43.72 -11.56 -0.54
CA GLY A 119 42.73 -12.43 0.15
C GLY A 119 41.52 -12.96 -0.65
N PRO A 120 40.71 -13.83 -0.01
CA PRO A 120 39.50 -14.42 -0.62
C PRO A 120 38.57 -13.33 -1.16
N TYR A 121 38.08 -13.53 -2.39
CA TYR A 121 37.26 -12.55 -3.12
C TYR A 121 35.97 -12.16 -2.38
N GLU A 122 35.40 -13.10 -1.61
CA GLU A 122 34.20 -12.89 -0.78
C GLU A 122 34.41 -11.81 0.29
N GLY A 123 35.58 -11.79 0.95
CA GLY A 123 35.94 -10.75 1.91
C GLY A 123 36.06 -9.36 1.28
N ARG A 124 36.44 -9.27 0.00
CA ARG A 124 36.54 -8.00 -0.74
C ARG A 124 35.19 -7.42 -1.09
N ALA A 125 34.22 -8.26 -1.48
CA ALA A 125 32.85 -7.81 -1.73
C ALA A 125 32.20 -7.28 -0.45
N GLN A 126 32.41 -7.97 0.69
CA GLN A 126 31.93 -7.51 1.99
C GLN A 126 32.56 -6.18 2.42
N GLU A 127 33.87 -5.99 2.23
CA GLU A 127 34.55 -4.74 2.55
C GLU A 127 34.09 -3.56 1.65
N ALA A 128 33.84 -3.82 0.37
CA ALA A 128 33.31 -2.82 -0.56
C ALA A 128 31.89 -2.37 -0.18
N VAL A 129 31.00 -3.32 0.17
CA VAL A 129 29.65 -3.03 0.65
C VAL A 129 29.70 -2.25 1.97
N ARG A 130 30.56 -2.66 2.91
CA ARG A 130 30.77 -1.96 4.19
C ARG A 130 31.18 -0.50 3.97
N LEU A 131 32.15 -0.25 3.08
CA LEU A 131 32.60 1.10 2.75
C LEU A 131 31.48 1.94 2.11
N GLN A 132 30.63 1.35 1.28
CA GLN A 132 29.52 2.06 0.65
C GLN A 132 28.43 2.44 1.65
N VAL A 133 28.09 1.52 2.57
CA VAL A 133 27.17 1.79 3.69
C VAL A 133 27.73 2.89 4.59
N LEU A 134 29.02 2.81 4.93
CA LEU A 134 29.70 3.81 5.75
C LEU A 134 29.67 5.21 5.11
N ARG A 135 29.98 5.32 3.81
CA ARG A 135 29.88 6.58 3.05
C ARG A 135 28.44 7.11 3.00
N GLY A 136 27.46 6.22 2.80
CA GLY A 136 26.05 6.59 2.78
C GLY A 136 25.55 7.11 4.13
N ALA A 137 26.03 6.54 5.23
CA ALA A 137 25.68 6.97 6.58
C ALA A 137 26.40 8.27 7.00
N LEU A 138 27.64 8.50 6.54
CA LEU A 138 28.42 9.71 6.81
C LEU A 138 28.03 10.90 5.92
N ALA A 139 27.44 10.66 4.75
CA ALA A 139 26.93 11.71 3.89
C ALA A 139 25.91 12.55 4.68
N ARG A 140 26.23 13.83 4.92
CA ARG A 140 25.35 14.78 5.61
C ARG A 140 23.94 14.68 5.02
N PRO A 141 22.87 14.71 5.84
CA PRO A 141 21.52 14.70 5.31
C PRO A 141 21.28 16.03 4.61
N LEU A 142 21.62 16.10 3.32
CA LEU A 142 21.11 17.11 2.41
C LEU A 142 19.60 17.02 2.52
N ARG A 143 19.01 18.04 3.14
CA ARG A 143 17.63 18.42 2.92
C ARG A 143 17.38 18.24 1.41
N ARG A 144 16.50 17.29 1.06
CA ARG A 144 16.13 16.87 -0.32
C ARG A 144 17.08 15.83 -0.94
N ARG A 145 16.87 14.53 -0.64
CA ARG A 145 16.99 13.37 -1.57
C ARG A 145 17.02 11.98 -0.88
N LEU A 146 16.56 11.86 0.37
CA LEU A 146 16.13 10.54 0.83
C LEU A 146 14.92 10.13 -0.03
N LEU A 147 15.08 9.04 -0.79
CA LEU A 147 13.99 8.26 -1.41
C LEU A 147 12.80 8.17 -0.44
N PRO A 148 11.56 8.02 -0.92
CA PRO A 148 10.40 7.89 -0.04
C PRO A 148 10.64 6.70 0.90
N LEU A 149 11.02 6.99 2.14
CA LEU A 149 11.06 6.01 3.21
C LEU A 149 9.65 5.39 3.27
N PRO A 150 9.51 4.06 3.43
CA PRO A 150 8.20 3.44 3.50
C PRO A 150 7.37 4.15 4.58
N ARG A 151 6.34 4.88 4.14
CA ARG A 151 5.48 5.65 5.03
C ARG A 151 4.58 4.66 5.75
N LEU A 152 4.98 4.25 6.95
CA LEU A 152 4.10 3.48 7.83
C LEU A 152 3.03 4.41 8.40
N TRP A 153 1.88 4.47 7.73
CA TRP A 153 0.74 5.26 8.22
C TRP A 153 0.20 4.64 9.50
N GLY A 154 0.23 5.44 10.57
CA GLY A 154 -0.32 5.02 11.87
C GLY A 154 0.59 4.16 12.72
N LEU A 155 1.82 3.83 12.28
CA LEU A 155 2.79 3.04 13.06
C LEU A 155 4.15 3.74 13.15
N ARG A 156 4.77 3.67 14.32
CA ARG A 156 6.16 4.06 14.59
C ARG A 156 6.96 2.82 14.96
N LEU A 157 8.18 2.76 14.45
CA LEU A 157 9.12 1.67 14.71
C LEU A 157 10.13 2.14 15.75
N PHE A 158 10.41 1.29 16.73
CA PHE A 158 11.42 1.55 17.75
C PHE A 158 12.27 0.29 17.92
N THR A 159 13.57 0.45 18.13
CA THR A 159 14.39 -0.65 18.65
C THR A 159 13.86 -1.08 20.01
N ALA A 160 13.98 -2.37 20.35
CA ALA A 160 13.54 -2.84 21.66
C ALA A 160 14.47 -2.26 22.74
N ALA A 161 13.89 -1.89 23.89
CA ALA A 161 14.65 -1.26 24.97
C ALA A 161 15.78 -2.19 25.44
N GLY A 162 17.01 -1.68 25.41
CA GLY A 162 18.18 -2.32 25.97
C GLY A 162 18.28 -2.17 27.48
N SER A 163 19.42 -2.61 28.01
CA SER A 163 19.77 -2.41 29.40
C SER A 163 19.98 -0.92 29.73
N PRO A 164 19.97 -0.51 31.00
CA PRO A 164 20.35 0.85 31.40
C PRO A 164 21.74 1.25 30.91
N GLU A 165 22.67 0.30 30.80
CA GLU A 165 24.02 0.51 30.28
C GLU A 165 24.01 0.78 28.77
N ASP A 166 23.16 0.07 28.01
CA ASP A 166 22.95 0.32 26.57
C ASP A 166 22.38 1.72 26.33
N LEU A 167 21.43 2.14 27.17
CA LEU A 167 20.83 3.47 27.09
C LEU A 167 21.84 4.58 27.39
N ALA A 168 22.70 4.38 28.39
CA ALA A 168 23.78 5.31 28.71
C ALA A 168 24.79 5.42 27.54
N LEU A 169 25.10 4.29 26.89
CA LEU A 169 25.95 4.28 25.70
C LEU A 169 25.29 4.97 24.50
N ASP A 170 23.99 4.75 24.24
CA ASP A 170 23.26 5.44 23.15
C ASP A 170 23.25 6.95 23.37
N GLN A 171 23.09 7.40 24.62
CA GLN A 171 23.15 8.82 24.98
C GLN A 171 24.53 9.43 24.71
N GLU A 172 25.61 8.76 25.13
CA GLU A 172 26.98 9.25 24.89
C GLU A 172 27.31 9.29 23.39
N LEU A 173 26.94 8.25 22.65
CA LEU A 173 27.10 8.22 21.19
C LEU A 173 26.27 9.28 20.48
N ALA A 174 25.08 9.63 20.99
CA ALA A 174 24.24 10.67 20.41
C ALA A 174 24.93 12.05 20.40
N TRP A 175 25.76 12.35 21.40
CA TRP A 175 26.56 13.59 21.49
C TRP A 175 27.88 13.54 20.69
N ALA A 176 28.36 12.34 20.36
CA ALA A 176 29.57 12.16 19.58
C ALA A 176 29.44 12.66 18.13
N THR A 177 30.57 12.93 17.48
CA THR A 177 30.56 13.30 16.05
C THR A 177 30.17 12.10 15.16
N PRO A 178 29.67 12.30 13.93
CA PRO A 178 29.44 11.20 12.99
C PRO A 178 30.68 10.34 12.73
N HIS A 179 31.86 10.96 12.68
CA HIS A 179 33.13 10.29 12.49
C HIS A 179 33.49 9.40 13.69
N THR A 180 33.28 9.90 14.91
CA THR A 180 33.46 9.13 16.14
C THR A 180 32.53 7.92 16.19
N ARG A 181 31.23 8.09 15.87
CA ARG A 181 30.29 6.96 15.83
C ARG A 181 30.66 5.92 14.79
N ALA A 182 31.21 6.35 13.64
CA ALA A 182 31.77 5.46 12.63
C ALA A 182 32.99 4.69 13.13
N GLY A 183 33.93 5.36 13.80
CA GLY A 183 35.06 4.69 14.46
C GLY A 183 34.59 3.68 15.50
N TYR A 184 33.61 4.05 16.33
CA TYR A 184 33.03 3.18 17.35
C TYR A 184 32.38 1.92 16.76
N ALA A 185 31.53 2.09 15.74
CA ALA A 185 30.88 0.95 15.08
C ALA A 185 31.90 0.01 14.42
N LEU A 186 32.91 0.53 13.71
CA LEU A 186 33.93 -0.33 13.09
C LEU A 186 34.81 -1.04 14.12
N ARG A 187 35.14 -0.37 15.23
CA ARG A 187 36.05 -0.91 16.25
C ARG A 187 35.37 -1.89 17.21
N VAL A 188 34.14 -1.59 17.62
CA VAL A 188 33.42 -2.28 18.70
C VAL A 188 32.34 -3.22 18.16
N LEU A 189 31.52 -2.79 17.20
CA LEU A 189 30.48 -3.65 16.60
C LEU A 189 31.10 -4.65 15.61
N GLU A 190 31.96 -4.20 14.70
CA GLU A 190 32.57 -5.05 13.66
C GLU A 190 33.88 -5.70 14.11
N GLY A 191 34.42 -5.32 15.28
CA GLY A 191 35.64 -5.91 15.85
C GLY A 191 36.91 -5.70 15.02
N LEU A 192 36.96 -4.68 14.16
CA LEU A 192 38.12 -4.46 13.29
C LEU A 192 39.33 -3.92 14.06
N PRO A 193 40.56 -4.29 13.67
CA PRO A 193 41.77 -3.76 14.28
C PRO A 193 41.97 -2.27 13.93
N SER A 194 42.65 -1.53 14.79
CA SER A 194 42.75 -0.06 14.75
C SER A 194 43.30 0.48 13.43
N ASP A 195 44.29 -0.19 12.83
CA ASP A 195 44.86 0.14 11.52
C ASP A 195 43.82 0.04 10.39
N ARG A 196 42.98 -1.00 10.42
CA ARG A 196 41.90 -1.21 9.45
C ARG A 196 40.76 -0.21 9.63
N VAL A 197 40.44 0.16 10.87
CA VAL A 197 39.44 1.20 11.14
C VAL A 197 39.89 2.54 10.56
N VAL A 198 41.14 2.95 10.83
CA VAL A 198 41.74 4.18 10.29
C VAL A 198 41.71 4.16 8.76
N ALA A 199 42.12 3.07 8.13
CA ALA A 199 42.12 2.94 6.67
C ALA A 199 40.71 3.02 6.05
N LEU A 200 39.69 2.45 6.70
CA LEU A 200 38.31 2.51 6.22
C LEU A 200 37.68 3.89 6.39
N LEU A 201 37.95 4.57 7.52
CA LEU A 201 37.49 5.94 7.76
C LEU A 201 38.14 6.92 6.78
N ASP A 202 39.44 6.78 6.52
CA ASP A 202 40.16 7.56 5.50
C ASP A 202 39.53 7.39 4.11
N ARG A 203 39.31 6.14 3.68
CA ARG A 203 38.62 5.82 2.42
C ARG A 203 37.18 6.31 2.37
N ALA A 204 36.53 6.48 3.51
CA ALA A 204 35.19 7.04 3.60
C ALA A 204 35.17 8.58 3.53
N GLY A 205 36.34 9.23 3.53
CA GLY A 205 36.49 10.68 3.45
C GLY A 205 36.44 11.37 4.81
N VAL A 206 36.76 10.66 5.90
CA VAL A 206 36.85 11.25 7.25
C VAL A 206 38.12 12.10 7.35
N PRO A 207 38.03 13.40 7.73
CA PRO A 207 39.20 14.28 7.75
C PRO A 207 40.29 13.92 8.78
N ASP A 208 39.89 13.39 9.94
CA ASP A 208 40.79 12.92 11.01
C ASP A 208 40.37 11.51 11.48
N PRO A 209 40.78 10.45 10.76
CA PRO A 209 40.45 9.07 11.11
C PRO A 209 41.03 8.65 12.47
N GLY A 210 42.24 9.12 12.79
CA GLY A 210 42.95 8.77 14.01
C GLY A 210 42.27 9.36 15.24
N GLY A 211 41.94 10.66 15.21
CA GLY A 211 41.19 11.31 16.29
C GLY A 211 39.78 10.76 16.46
N ALA A 212 39.10 10.40 15.37
CA ALA A 212 37.80 9.75 15.43
C ALA A 212 37.84 8.38 16.13
N LEU A 213 38.88 7.57 15.86
CA LEU A 213 39.09 6.29 16.54
C LEU A 213 39.49 6.48 18.01
N ALA A 214 40.40 7.41 18.31
CA ALA A 214 40.83 7.68 19.68
C ALA A 214 39.66 8.13 20.57
N GLU A 215 38.75 8.97 20.06
CA GLU A 215 37.52 9.33 20.77
C GLU A 215 36.56 8.15 20.93
N ALA A 216 36.42 7.31 19.91
CA ALA A 216 35.61 6.11 20.00
C ALA A 216 36.12 5.13 21.08
N GLU A 217 37.44 4.98 21.20
CA GLU A 217 38.07 4.15 22.24
C GLU A 217 37.87 4.74 23.64
N ARG A 218 37.85 6.07 23.80
CA ARG A 218 37.50 6.74 25.06
C ARG A 218 36.05 6.44 25.47
N ILE A 219 35.09 6.57 24.55
CA ILE A 219 33.68 6.22 24.81
C ILE A 219 33.58 4.73 25.19
N HIS A 220 34.27 3.84 24.47
CA HIS A 220 34.25 2.41 24.77
C HIS A 220 34.85 2.09 26.16
N ALA A 221 35.92 2.78 26.56
CA ALA A 221 36.52 2.61 27.88
C ALA A 221 35.56 2.98 29.03
N GLY A 222 34.71 3.99 28.83
CA GLY A 222 33.66 4.39 29.78
C GLY A 222 32.45 3.43 29.81
N HIS A 223 32.20 2.69 28.73
CA HIS A 223 31.02 1.82 28.55
C HIS A 223 31.40 0.38 28.18
N ARG A 224 32.45 -0.18 28.80
CA ARG A 224 33.00 -1.49 28.40
C ARG A 224 32.00 -2.64 28.44
N ALA A 225 31.07 -2.63 29.39
CA ALA A 225 30.07 -3.70 29.52
C ALA A 225 29.06 -3.68 28.37
N ALA A 226 28.37 -2.56 28.15
CA ALA A 226 27.52 -2.35 26.98
C ALA A 226 28.24 -2.57 25.64
N GLY A 227 29.52 -2.16 25.55
CA GLY A 227 30.34 -2.36 24.35
C GLY A 227 30.67 -3.83 24.04
N ARG A 228 30.76 -4.72 25.04
CA ARG A 228 31.03 -6.16 24.81
C ARG A 228 29.84 -6.90 24.23
N ASP A 229 28.63 -6.49 24.59
CA ASP A 229 27.37 -7.15 24.18
C ASP A 229 26.64 -6.38 23.06
N LEU A 230 27.33 -5.46 22.40
CA LEU A 230 26.75 -4.56 21.40
C LEU A 230 26.12 -5.29 20.21
N ASP A 231 26.69 -6.43 19.81
CA ASP A 231 26.19 -7.33 18.76
C ASP A 231 24.88 -8.03 19.16
N ARG A 232 24.65 -8.23 20.46
CA ARG A 232 23.44 -8.87 21.02
C ARG A 232 22.42 -7.86 21.53
N SER A 233 22.83 -6.61 21.74
CA SER A 233 21.96 -5.58 22.29
C SER A 233 20.79 -5.28 21.34
N PRO A 234 19.53 -5.37 21.82
CA PRO A 234 18.36 -5.02 21.04
C PRO A 234 18.22 -3.50 20.83
N GLU A 235 18.88 -2.68 21.65
CA GLU A 235 18.83 -1.22 21.61
C GLU A 235 19.38 -0.67 20.28
N PHE A 236 20.39 -1.35 19.74
CA PHE A 236 21.14 -0.96 18.54
C PHE A 236 20.79 -1.81 17.31
N ASP A 237 19.74 -2.64 17.38
CA ASP A 237 19.33 -3.52 16.27
C ASP A 237 18.11 -2.99 15.50
N PRO A 238 18.31 -2.30 14.37
CA PRO A 238 17.20 -1.81 13.56
C PRO A 238 16.39 -2.92 12.88
N CYS A 239 16.88 -4.17 12.86
CA CYS A 239 16.15 -5.32 12.31
C CYS A 239 15.20 -5.96 13.35
N ALA A 240 15.37 -5.67 14.64
CA ALA A 240 14.57 -6.18 15.74
C ALA A 240 13.71 -5.07 16.37
N VAL A 241 12.65 -4.65 15.65
CA VAL A 241 11.85 -3.48 16.01
C VAL A 241 10.49 -3.83 16.61
N ARG A 242 10.03 -2.98 17.54
CA ARG A 242 8.65 -2.92 18.02
C ARG A 242 7.87 -1.91 17.19
N ALA A 243 6.72 -2.32 16.66
CA ALA A 243 5.77 -1.44 16.00
C ALA A 243 4.72 -0.96 17.00
N GLN A 244 4.57 0.35 17.15
CA GLN A 244 3.57 0.96 18.02
C GLN A 244 2.71 1.96 17.23
N PRO A 245 1.42 2.13 17.57
CA PRO A 245 0.59 3.13 16.92
C PRO A 245 1.14 4.54 17.16
N THR A 246 1.02 5.42 16.16
CA THR A 246 1.31 6.85 16.36
C THR A 246 0.37 7.41 17.42
N ASP A 247 0.92 8.07 18.45
CA ASP A 247 0.22 8.66 19.60
C ASP A 247 -1.22 9.13 19.27
N LEU A 248 -2.18 8.29 19.67
CA LEU A 248 -3.61 8.48 19.44
C LEU A 248 -4.15 9.71 20.20
N LEU A 249 -3.48 10.12 21.28
CA LEU A 249 -3.88 11.26 22.11
C LEU A 249 -3.44 12.59 21.48
N ARG A 250 -2.27 12.64 20.84
CA ARG A 250 -1.83 13.83 20.07
C ARG A 250 -2.74 14.13 18.87
N ARG A 251 -3.36 13.13 18.25
CA ARG A 251 -4.37 13.35 17.18
C ARG A 251 -5.62 14.03 17.72
N ARG A 252 -6.06 13.66 18.93
CA ARG A 252 -7.20 14.30 19.61
C ARG A 252 -6.87 15.73 20.09
N ALA A 253 -5.63 15.97 20.53
CA ALA A 253 -5.18 17.30 20.95
C ALA A 253 -4.98 18.28 19.78
N LYS A 254 -4.39 17.82 18.66
CA LYS A 254 -4.21 18.67 17.46
C LYS A 254 -5.51 19.01 16.75
N GLY A 255 -6.50 18.09 16.75
CA GLY A 255 -7.85 18.39 16.27
C GLY A 255 -8.57 19.46 17.11
N ARG A 256 -8.35 19.46 18.43
CA ARG A 256 -8.91 20.47 19.35
C ARG A 256 -8.27 21.85 19.19
N LEU A 257 -6.96 21.92 18.93
CA LEU A 257 -6.24 23.18 18.68
C LEU A 257 -6.66 23.85 17.36
N LEU A 258 -6.93 23.06 16.31
CA LEU A 258 -7.46 23.58 15.04
C LEU A 258 -8.92 24.07 15.19
N ALA A 259 -9.74 23.39 15.98
CA ALA A 259 -11.08 23.85 16.33
C ALA A 259 -11.07 25.14 17.16
N ALA A 260 -10.12 25.28 18.10
CA ALA A 260 -9.96 26.50 18.89
C ALA A 260 -9.45 27.69 18.05
N ALA A 261 -8.54 27.46 17.09
CA ALA A 261 -8.10 28.49 16.17
C ALA A 261 -9.23 28.95 15.22
N ALA A 262 -10.07 28.03 14.74
CA ALA A 262 -11.24 28.38 13.95
C ALA A 262 -12.28 29.18 14.76
N ALA A 263 -12.50 28.82 16.03
CA ALA A 263 -13.38 29.55 16.93
C ALA A 263 -12.86 30.96 17.27
N ALA A 264 -11.53 31.14 17.41
CA ALA A 264 -10.92 32.45 17.64
C ALA A 264 -11.04 33.38 16.42
N VAL A 265 -10.93 32.84 15.20
CA VAL A 265 -11.15 33.59 13.95
C VAL A 265 -12.62 33.98 13.78
N LEU A 266 -13.56 33.11 14.18
CA LEU A 266 -15.00 33.42 14.21
C LEU A 266 -15.35 34.48 15.27
N ALA A 267 -14.70 34.46 16.45
CA ALA A 267 -14.92 35.46 17.49
C ALA A 267 -14.33 36.83 17.12
N ALA A 268 -13.21 36.89 16.39
CA ALA A 268 -12.62 38.13 15.90
C ALA A 268 -13.44 38.78 14.78
N ALA A 269 -14.24 38.01 14.03
CA ALA A 269 -15.11 38.52 12.97
C ALA A 269 -16.43 39.14 13.49
N VAL A 270 -16.82 38.88 14.74
CA VAL A 270 -18.09 39.34 15.34
C VAL A 270 -17.93 40.64 16.15
N GLY A 271 -16.70 41.09 16.39
CA GLY A 271 -16.40 42.24 17.28
C GLY A 271 -16.52 43.65 16.68
N LEU A 272 -16.99 43.82 15.44
CA LEU A 272 -17.04 45.13 14.77
C LEU A 272 -18.41 45.40 14.12
N ALA A 273 -19.37 45.84 14.93
CA ALA A 273 -20.50 46.66 14.46
C ALA A 273 -21.00 47.57 15.59
N PRO A 274 -21.14 48.90 15.36
CA PRO A 274 -21.80 49.80 16.31
C PRO A 274 -23.33 49.75 16.16
N ALA A 275 -24.00 50.22 17.21
CA ALA A 275 -25.42 50.10 17.50
C ALA A 275 -26.36 50.98 16.63
N GLN A 276 -27.62 50.53 16.45
CA GLN A 276 -28.88 51.17 16.89
C GLN A 276 -30.12 50.78 16.02
N GLY A 277 -31.27 50.53 16.68
CA GLY A 277 -32.62 50.73 16.11
C GLY A 277 -33.52 49.49 15.96
N PRO A 278 -34.76 49.46 16.51
CA PRO A 278 -35.56 48.23 16.66
C PRO A 278 -36.44 47.87 15.44
N ALA A 279 -36.83 46.59 15.40
CA ALA A 279 -37.55 45.89 14.32
C ALA A 279 -38.92 46.51 13.93
N PRO A 280 -39.46 46.14 12.76
CA PRO A 280 -40.53 45.14 12.83
C PRO A 280 -40.52 44.07 11.73
N SER A 281 -41.12 42.96 12.12
CA SER A 281 -41.51 41.77 11.36
C SER A 281 -42.28 42.06 10.08
N ALA A 282 -41.91 41.40 8.97
CA ALA A 282 -42.86 40.91 7.98
C ALA A 282 -42.22 39.86 7.06
N GLN A 283 -42.99 38.80 6.81
CA GLN A 283 -42.87 37.83 5.72
C GLN A 283 -42.32 38.43 4.41
N ARG A 284 -41.43 37.68 3.75
CA ARG A 284 -41.30 37.57 2.28
C ARG A 284 -40.52 36.28 2.01
N ALA A 285 -41.18 35.31 1.38
CA ALA A 285 -41.21 35.13 -0.07
C ALA A 285 -39.89 34.57 -0.58
N GLY A 286 -39.97 33.41 -1.24
CA GLY A 286 -38.84 32.76 -1.86
C GLY A 286 -38.09 33.73 -2.76
N SER A 287 -36.79 33.87 -2.51
CA SER A 287 -35.89 34.46 -3.49
C SER A 287 -35.38 33.34 -4.36
N ALA A 288 -35.92 33.30 -5.57
CA ALA A 288 -35.22 32.77 -6.72
C ALA A 288 -33.84 33.44 -6.84
N ALA A 289 -32.95 32.70 -7.50
CA ALA A 289 -31.60 33.03 -7.96
C ALA A 289 -31.15 34.50 -7.91
N ASP A 290 -29.95 34.71 -7.37
CA ASP A 290 -29.08 35.84 -7.74
C ASP A 290 -27.94 35.34 -8.65
N PRO A 291 -27.85 35.83 -9.91
CA PRO A 291 -26.89 35.38 -10.91
C PRO A 291 -25.62 36.24 -10.88
N ALA A 292 -24.67 35.85 -10.03
CA ALA A 292 -23.26 36.24 -10.20
C ALA A 292 -22.48 35.01 -10.65
N GLY A 293 -22.40 34.84 -11.97
CA GLY A 293 -21.77 33.73 -12.67
C GLY A 293 -20.26 33.65 -12.44
N ARG A 294 -19.84 33.19 -11.25
CA ARG A 294 -18.53 32.60 -11.11
C ARG A 294 -18.62 31.20 -11.74
N ALA A 295 -18.31 31.13 -13.03
CA ALA A 295 -18.22 29.87 -13.75
C ALA A 295 -17.42 28.88 -12.90
N LEU A 296 -18.02 27.72 -12.60
CA LEU A 296 -17.32 26.65 -11.94
C LEU A 296 -16.04 26.35 -12.72
N PRO A 297 -14.88 26.22 -12.05
CA PRO A 297 -13.65 25.90 -12.76
C PRO A 297 -13.86 24.61 -13.56
N PRO A 298 -13.34 24.53 -14.79
CA PRO A 298 -13.50 23.33 -15.60
C PRO A 298 -12.91 22.12 -14.85
N PRO A 299 -13.46 20.91 -15.05
CA PRO A 299 -12.91 19.71 -14.46
C PRO A 299 -11.42 19.55 -14.80
N ARG A 300 -10.63 19.15 -13.80
CA ARG A 300 -9.20 18.85 -13.95
C ARG A 300 -9.00 17.64 -14.88
N ARG A 301 -7.81 17.50 -15.45
CA ARG A 301 -7.43 16.37 -16.29
C ARG A 301 -6.12 15.78 -15.81
N ALA A 302 -6.03 14.45 -15.76
CA ALA A 302 -4.74 13.79 -15.61
C ALA A 302 -3.97 13.86 -16.93
N ALA A 303 -2.64 13.81 -16.86
CA ALA A 303 -1.80 13.63 -18.04
C ALA A 303 -2.01 12.23 -18.63
N ASP A 304 -1.86 12.09 -19.95
CA ASP A 304 -2.15 10.87 -20.70
C ASP A 304 -1.36 9.65 -20.23
N ASP A 305 -0.12 9.88 -19.77
CA ASP A 305 0.80 8.86 -19.29
C ASP A 305 0.97 8.86 -17.76
N ALA A 306 0.15 9.62 -17.01
CA ALA A 306 0.26 9.74 -15.55
C ALA A 306 0.27 8.37 -14.86
N TRP A 307 -0.57 7.44 -15.31
CA TRP A 307 -0.67 6.08 -14.78
C TRP A 307 0.63 5.27 -14.96
N ARG A 308 1.49 5.59 -15.94
CA ARG A 308 2.77 4.90 -16.16
C ARG A 308 3.85 5.33 -15.19
N GLN A 309 3.69 6.50 -14.56
CA GLN A 309 4.74 7.14 -13.76
C GLN A 309 4.47 7.09 -12.25
N ILE A 310 3.34 6.53 -11.84
CA ILE A 310 2.85 6.57 -10.46
C ILE A 310 2.57 5.17 -9.92
N ALA A 311 2.77 4.99 -8.62
CA ALA A 311 2.58 3.71 -7.92
C ALA A 311 1.11 3.43 -7.53
N ARG A 312 0.18 4.31 -7.88
CA ARG A 312 -1.25 4.20 -7.54
C ARG A 312 -2.06 4.18 -8.82
N LEU A 313 -2.59 3.02 -9.17
CA LEU A 313 -3.42 2.80 -10.34
C LEU A 313 -4.90 2.81 -9.91
N ASP A 314 -5.54 3.97 -10.02
CA ASP A 314 -6.95 4.16 -9.73
C ASP A 314 -7.57 5.24 -10.64
N PHE A 315 -8.81 5.64 -10.39
CA PHE A 315 -9.49 6.67 -11.19
C PHE A 315 -8.78 8.03 -11.19
N GLY A 316 -7.94 8.34 -10.20
CA GLY A 316 -7.22 9.61 -10.13
C GLY A 316 -6.17 9.77 -11.24
N VAL A 317 -5.75 8.68 -11.88
CA VAL A 317 -4.70 8.70 -12.91
C VAL A 317 -5.24 8.34 -14.30
N TRP A 318 -6.57 8.26 -14.44
CA TRP A 318 -7.24 8.08 -15.72
C TRP A 318 -7.18 9.36 -16.55
N PRO A 319 -6.68 9.31 -17.79
CA PRO A 319 -6.77 10.44 -18.71
C PRO A 319 -8.21 10.63 -19.20
N ALA A 320 -8.55 11.87 -19.53
CA ALA A 320 -9.85 12.20 -20.09
C ALA A 320 -9.97 11.63 -21.51
N ARG A 321 -10.99 10.80 -21.77
CA ARG A 321 -11.24 10.16 -23.07
C ARG A 321 -12.61 10.52 -23.65
N GLY A 322 -12.76 10.37 -24.96
CA GLY A 322 -13.99 10.64 -25.69
C GLY A 322 -13.96 11.93 -26.53
N ASP A 323 -14.87 11.99 -27.50
CA ASP A 323 -14.97 13.01 -28.55
C ASP A 323 -15.52 14.36 -28.05
N LEU A 324 -16.22 14.38 -26.91
CA LEU A 324 -16.80 15.59 -26.32
C LEU A 324 -15.95 16.17 -25.18
N THR A 325 -14.70 15.72 -25.06
CA THR A 325 -13.80 16.21 -24.01
C THR A 325 -13.46 17.69 -24.12
N THR A 326 -13.72 18.37 -25.23
CA THR A 326 -13.51 19.82 -25.37
C THR A 326 -14.79 20.66 -25.30
N ASP A 327 -15.96 20.03 -25.20
CA ASP A 327 -17.26 20.71 -25.15
C ASP A 327 -17.47 21.40 -23.79
N GLN A 328 -17.12 22.67 -23.71
CA GLN A 328 -17.19 23.44 -22.47
C GLN A 328 -18.64 23.61 -21.96
N ALA A 329 -19.63 23.64 -22.85
CA ALA A 329 -21.02 23.81 -22.45
C ALA A 329 -21.54 22.54 -21.76
N LEU A 330 -21.26 21.37 -22.34
CA LEU A 330 -21.57 20.07 -21.74
C LEU A 330 -20.82 19.88 -20.41
N LEU A 331 -19.51 20.13 -20.40
CA LEU A 331 -18.70 19.99 -19.20
C LEU A 331 -19.14 20.95 -18.09
N GLY A 332 -19.56 22.16 -18.43
CA GLY A 332 -20.12 23.13 -17.50
C GLY A 332 -21.41 22.65 -16.85
N ARG A 333 -22.33 22.05 -17.61
CA ARG A 333 -23.57 21.46 -17.08
C ARG A 333 -23.29 20.27 -16.16
N ALA A 334 -22.41 19.36 -16.59
CA ALA A 334 -22.00 18.22 -15.77
C ALA A 334 -21.32 18.65 -14.45
N ALA A 335 -20.43 19.65 -14.52
CA ALA A 335 -19.77 20.22 -13.34
C ALA A 335 -20.78 20.91 -12.41
N ALA A 336 -21.75 21.65 -12.95
CA ALA A 336 -22.82 22.27 -12.16
C ALA A 336 -23.68 21.22 -11.43
N ALA A 337 -24.06 20.14 -12.13
CA ALA A 337 -24.80 19.03 -11.54
C ALA A 337 -24.00 18.31 -10.44
N TRP A 338 -22.69 18.13 -10.64
CA TRP A 338 -21.78 17.61 -9.62
C TRP A 338 -21.73 18.52 -8.40
N SER A 339 -21.62 19.84 -8.62
CA SER A 339 -21.35 20.85 -7.59
C SER A 339 -22.49 21.13 -6.61
N GLY A 340 -23.72 20.74 -6.91
CA GLY A 340 -24.84 20.96 -6.00
C GLY A 340 -26.20 20.56 -6.57
N PRO A 341 -27.29 20.91 -5.88
CA PRO A 341 -28.65 20.65 -6.36
C PRO A 341 -28.88 21.34 -7.71
N ALA A 342 -29.29 20.56 -8.71
CA ALA A 342 -29.68 21.04 -10.03
C ALA A 342 -31.13 20.56 -10.29
N PRO A 343 -32.17 21.40 -10.14
CA PRO A 343 -33.57 20.96 -10.15
C PRO A 343 -34.00 20.23 -11.43
N GLN A 344 -33.36 20.54 -12.55
CA GLN A 344 -33.62 19.93 -13.86
C GLN A 344 -32.93 18.57 -14.05
N VAL A 345 -32.04 18.17 -13.12
CA VAL A 345 -31.24 16.95 -13.21
C VAL A 345 -31.75 15.93 -12.23
N ARG A 346 -32.21 14.79 -12.73
CA ARG A 346 -32.55 13.63 -11.90
C ARG A 346 -31.28 13.12 -11.22
N ARG A 347 -31.27 13.06 -9.89
CA ARG A 347 -30.11 12.56 -9.13
C ARG A 347 -30.38 11.16 -8.60
N THR A 348 -29.50 10.23 -8.95
CA THR A 348 -29.48 8.86 -8.45
C THR A 348 -28.21 8.65 -7.62
N VAL A 349 -28.31 8.05 -6.43
CA VAL A 349 -27.17 7.79 -5.56
C VAL A 349 -27.10 6.29 -5.29
N GLU A 350 -25.98 5.66 -5.62
CA GLU A 350 -25.78 4.23 -5.36
C GLU A 350 -25.57 3.95 -3.86
N PRO A 351 -25.98 2.77 -3.36
CA PRO A 351 -25.84 2.40 -1.95
C PRO A 351 -24.43 2.61 -1.39
N GLY A 352 -24.35 3.11 -0.16
CA GLY A 352 -23.09 3.36 0.55
C GLY A 352 -22.34 4.63 0.11
N THR A 353 -22.86 5.37 -0.88
CA THR A 353 -22.26 6.63 -1.35
C THR A 353 -22.57 7.78 -0.40
N PRO A 354 -21.56 8.48 0.14
CA PRO A 354 -21.80 9.56 1.09
C PRO A 354 -22.38 10.81 0.43
N ASP A 355 -23.39 11.38 1.07
CA ASP A 355 -23.92 12.71 0.78
C ASP A 355 -22.99 13.77 1.40
N GLY A 356 -21.94 14.12 0.67
CA GLY A 356 -20.99 15.17 1.06
C GLY A 356 -20.87 16.26 -0.02
N PRO A 357 -20.41 17.47 0.33
CA PRO A 357 -20.17 18.51 -0.66
C PRO A 357 -19.18 18.01 -1.72
N PRO A 358 -19.41 18.31 -2.99
CA PRO A 358 -18.54 17.91 -4.09
C PRO A 358 -17.20 18.66 -4.00
N GLY A 359 -16.10 17.91 -3.98
CA GLY A 359 -14.76 18.47 -4.15
C GLY A 359 -14.46 18.77 -5.60
N ALA A 360 -13.24 19.23 -5.88
CA ALA A 360 -12.84 19.58 -7.24
C ALA A 360 -12.78 18.33 -8.15
N ALA A 361 -13.60 18.35 -9.20
CA ALA A 361 -13.77 17.25 -10.14
C ALA A 361 -12.60 17.08 -11.11
N GLN A 362 -12.32 15.83 -11.47
CA GLN A 362 -11.47 15.41 -12.58
C GLN A 362 -12.35 14.78 -13.66
N LEU A 363 -12.10 15.12 -14.92
CA LEU A 363 -12.74 14.50 -16.07
C LEU A 363 -12.10 13.15 -16.39
N LEU A 364 -12.92 12.10 -16.45
CA LEU A 364 -12.51 10.78 -16.90
C LEU A 364 -12.97 10.48 -18.33
N TYR A 365 -14.18 10.94 -18.67
CA TYR A 365 -14.79 10.69 -19.97
C TYR A 365 -15.77 11.79 -20.36
N ALA A 366 -15.82 12.13 -21.65
CA ALA A 366 -16.92 12.88 -22.24
C ALA A 366 -17.10 12.45 -23.71
N GLY A 367 -18.24 11.87 -24.05
CA GLY A 367 -18.51 11.41 -25.41
C GLY A 367 -19.95 10.96 -25.64
N ARG A 368 -20.24 10.34 -26.80
CA ARG A 368 -21.59 9.88 -27.17
C ARG A 368 -21.75 8.36 -27.30
N PRO A 369 -21.56 7.58 -26.22
CA PRO A 369 -21.88 6.16 -26.26
C PRO A 369 -23.38 5.99 -26.55
N ASP A 370 -23.72 5.15 -27.54
CA ASP A 370 -25.10 4.87 -27.96
C ASP A 370 -25.92 6.13 -28.35
N GLY A 371 -25.24 7.16 -28.84
CA GLY A 371 -25.87 8.41 -29.33
C GLY A 371 -26.23 9.42 -28.24
N ALA A 372 -26.14 9.07 -26.95
CA ALA A 372 -26.40 9.97 -25.83
C ALA A 372 -25.11 10.58 -25.28
N ALA A 373 -25.09 11.88 -25.00
CA ALA A 373 -23.91 12.52 -24.41
C ALA A 373 -23.75 12.11 -22.94
N VAL A 374 -22.58 11.58 -22.59
CA VAL A 374 -22.22 11.10 -21.25
C VAL A 374 -20.93 11.76 -20.81
N VAL A 375 -20.91 12.27 -19.58
CA VAL A 375 -19.72 12.80 -18.90
C VAL A 375 -19.47 12.01 -17.63
N VAL A 376 -18.23 11.59 -17.40
CA VAL A 376 -17.82 10.94 -16.15
C VAL A 376 -16.81 11.81 -15.43
N LEU A 377 -17.13 12.13 -14.18
CA LEU A 377 -16.30 12.91 -13.27
C LEU A 377 -15.86 12.05 -12.08
N TYR A 378 -14.68 12.35 -11.53
CA TYR A 378 -14.16 11.74 -10.31
C TYR A 378 -13.65 12.80 -9.34
N GLY A 379 -13.94 12.65 -8.06
CA GLY A 379 -13.43 13.54 -7.02
C GLY A 379 -13.82 13.09 -5.62
N GLU A 380 -12.91 13.25 -4.65
CA GLU A 380 -13.13 12.88 -3.24
C GLU A 380 -13.61 11.42 -3.06
N GLY A 381 -13.05 10.48 -3.84
CA GLY A 381 -13.42 9.06 -3.77
C GLY A 381 -14.82 8.74 -4.29
N ARG A 382 -15.39 9.59 -5.16
CA ARG A 382 -16.70 9.37 -5.79
C ARG A 382 -16.63 9.53 -7.29
N LEU A 383 -17.43 8.74 -7.98
CA LEU A 383 -17.72 8.88 -9.40
C LEU A 383 -19.06 9.56 -9.60
N ALA A 384 -19.14 10.36 -10.65
CA ALA A 384 -20.36 10.93 -11.16
C ALA A 384 -20.48 10.63 -12.64
N ARG A 385 -21.58 9.99 -13.04
CA ARG A 385 -21.96 9.88 -14.44
C ARG A 385 -23.12 10.82 -14.72
N TYR A 386 -22.87 11.83 -15.53
CA TYR A 386 -23.89 12.73 -16.06
C TYR A 386 -24.29 12.27 -17.47
N THR A 387 -25.58 12.15 -17.73
CA THR A 387 -26.13 11.79 -19.04
C THR A 387 -27.15 12.81 -19.51
N GLU A 388 -27.00 13.27 -20.75
CA GLU A 388 -27.98 14.13 -21.41
C GLU A 388 -29.18 13.33 -21.89
N GLY A 389 -30.35 13.99 -21.92
CA GLY A 389 -31.61 13.42 -22.37
C GLY A 389 -32.75 14.42 -22.14
N PRO A 390 -34.01 14.04 -22.42
CA PRO A 390 -35.17 14.88 -22.12
C PRO A 390 -35.22 15.32 -20.65
N GLN A 391 -34.78 14.43 -19.76
CA GLN A 391 -34.49 14.73 -18.37
C GLN A 391 -33.04 14.28 -18.09
N PRO A 392 -32.08 15.21 -17.95
CA PRO A 392 -30.71 14.86 -17.62
C PRO A 392 -30.62 14.09 -16.30
N GLU A 393 -29.68 13.16 -16.20
CA GLU A 393 -29.46 12.35 -14.99
C GLU A 393 -28.01 12.46 -14.51
N LEU A 394 -27.84 12.52 -13.18
CA LEU A 394 -26.57 12.38 -12.48
C LEU A 394 -26.62 11.16 -11.57
N THR A 395 -25.85 10.12 -11.90
CA THR A 395 -25.65 8.95 -11.04
C THR A 395 -24.37 9.12 -10.23
N LEU A 396 -24.44 9.01 -8.90
CA LEU A 396 -23.29 9.06 -7.99
C LEU A 396 -22.95 7.67 -7.45
N ALA A 397 -21.68 7.29 -7.48
CA ALA A 397 -21.18 6.05 -6.89
C ALA A 397 -19.92 6.27 -6.06
N ARG A 398 -19.81 5.52 -4.96
CA ARG A 398 -18.61 5.47 -4.12
C ARG A 398 -17.49 4.69 -4.81
N ALA A 399 -16.26 5.21 -4.74
CA ALA A 399 -15.08 4.67 -5.41
C ALA A 399 -13.76 4.97 -4.62
N ASP A 400 -13.85 5.23 -3.32
CA ASP A 400 -12.69 5.43 -2.46
C ASP A 400 -11.92 4.13 -2.25
N ASP A 401 -10.60 4.25 -2.07
CA ASP A 401 -9.67 3.13 -1.98
C ASP A 401 -9.71 2.20 -3.22
N ALA A 402 -10.20 2.66 -4.38
CA ALA A 402 -10.12 1.89 -5.61
C ALA A 402 -8.65 1.61 -5.99
N ASP A 403 -8.44 0.48 -6.66
CA ASP A 403 -7.13 -0.08 -6.98
C ASP A 403 -7.08 -0.57 -8.43
N VAL A 404 -5.98 -1.23 -8.81
CA VAL A 404 -5.72 -1.66 -10.18
C VAL A 404 -6.80 -2.58 -10.75
N THR A 405 -7.55 -3.32 -9.91
CA THR A 405 -8.62 -4.24 -10.34
C THR A 405 -9.99 -3.57 -10.25
N THR A 406 -10.29 -2.89 -9.14
CA THR A 406 -11.60 -2.26 -8.90
C THR A 406 -11.81 -0.96 -9.66
N ALA A 407 -10.73 -0.29 -10.07
CA ALA A 407 -10.76 0.87 -10.97
C ALA A 407 -10.48 0.49 -12.44
N ALA A 408 -10.61 -0.79 -12.82
CA ALA A 408 -10.24 -1.24 -14.17
C ALA A 408 -11.35 -1.06 -15.22
N ALA A 409 -12.60 -0.90 -14.81
CA ALA A 409 -13.74 -0.72 -15.70
C ALA A 409 -14.85 0.12 -15.05
N LEU A 410 -15.58 0.84 -15.88
CA LEU A 410 -16.71 1.68 -15.48
C LEU A 410 -17.83 1.59 -16.53
N ALA A 411 -19.07 1.35 -16.10
CA ALA A 411 -20.22 1.30 -16.99
C ALA A 411 -20.66 2.72 -17.39
N LEU A 412 -20.62 3.02 -18.69
CA LEU A 412 -21.04 4.30 -19.26
C LEU A 412 -22.54 4.30 -19.53
N THR A 413 -23.00 3.38 -20.36
CA THR A 413 -24.41 3.26 -20.76
C THR A 413 -24.93 1.87 -20.45
N ARG A 414 -26.23 1.78 -20.24
CA ARG A 414 -26.96 0.52 -20.10
C ARG A 414 -28.17 0.59 -20.99
N THR A 415 -28.26 -0.36 -21.90
CA THR A 415 -29.29 -0.50 -22.95
C THR A 415 -29.83 -1.93 -22.90
N PRO A 416 -30.94 -2.24 -23.58
CA PRO A 416 -31.42 -3.62 -23.71
C PRO A 416 -30.37 -4.59 -24.29
N GLU A 417 -29.44 -4.09 -25.12
CA GLU A 417 -28.34 -4.85 -25.71
C GLU A 417 -27.22 -5.17 -24.71
N GLY A 418 -27.16 -4.44 -23.60
CA GLY A 418 -26.18 -4.61 -22.53
C GLY A 418 -25.54 -3.30 -22.07
N ALA A 419 -24.48 -3.42 -21.28
CA ALA A 419 -23.72 -2.30 -20.76
C ALA A 419 -22.46 -2.03 -21.59
N ARG A 420 -22.16 -0.77 -21.89
CA ARG A 420 -20.84 -0.39 -22.43
C ARG A 420 -19.93 0.04 -21.31
N TYR A 421 -18.70 -0.46 -21.35
CA TYR A 421 -17.69 -0.14 -20.36
C TYR A 421 -16.59 0.73 -20.95
N LEU A 422 -16.14 1.70 -20.15
CA LEU A 422 -14.86 2.34 -20.31
C LEU A 422 -13.83 1.59 -19.46
N LEU A 423 -12.80 1.06 -20.10
CA LEU A 423 -11.72 0.33 -19.46
C LEU A 423 -10.58 1.26 -19.07
N ALA A 424 -9.88 0.94 -18.00
CA ALA A 424 -8.74 1.72 -17.52
C ALA A 424 -7.59 1.75 -18.55
N PRO A 425 -6.76 2.80 -18.55
CA PRO A 425 -5.68 2.95 -19.52
C PRO A 425 -4.56 1.90 -19.37
N TRP A 426 -4.51 1.19 -18.25
CA TRP A 426 -3.61 0.06 -18.03
C TRP A 426 -4.20 -1.30 -18.39
N VAL A 427 -5.41 -1.37 -18.96
CA VAL A 427 -5.99 -2.62 -19.46
C VAL A 427 -5.47 -2.87 -20.88
N ASP A 428 -4.86 -4.03 -21.09
CA ASP A 428 -4.22 -4.42 -22.35
C ASP A 428 -5.04 -5.48 -23.11
N ALA A 429 -5.74 -6.34 -22.37
CA ALA A 429 -6.69 -7.29 -22.94
C ALA A 429 -7.99 -7.30 -22.14
N ALA A 430 -9.09 -7.50 -22.87
CA ALA A 430 -10.42 -7.67 -22.31
C ALA A 430 -11.09 -8.86 -23.00
N ASP A 431 -11.71 -9.72 -22.21
CA ASP A 431 -12.46 -10.89 -22.67
C ASP A 431 -13.77 -11.01 -21.89
N THR A 432 -14.73 -11.76 -22.42
CA THR A 432 -15.89 -12.25 -21.68
C THR A 432 -15.78 -13.74 -21.41
N ARG A 433 -16.27 -14.19 -20.27
CA ARG A 433 -16.42 -15.62 -19.98
C ARG A 433 -17.68 -15.89 -19.17
N ASP A 434 -18.29 -17.04 -19.39
CA ASP A 434 -19.38 -17.53 -18.55
C ASP A 434 -18.88 -18.44 -17.42
N LEU A 435 -19.10 -18.04 -16.16
CA LEU A 435 -18.72 -18.84 -14.98
C LEU A 435 -19.44 -20.19 -14.92
N ARG A 436 -20.60 -20.35 -15.57
CA ARG A 436 -21.32 -21.64 -15.63
C ARG A 436 -20.66 -22.65 -16.57
N THR A 437 -19.73 -22.21 -17.40
CA THR A 437 -18.91 -23.06 -18.27
C THR A 437 -17.42 -22.85 -17.97
N PRO A 438 -16.93 -23.25 -16.79
CA PRO A 438 -15.60 -22.86 -16.30
C PRO A 438 -14.43 -23.34 -17.17
N ASP A 439 -14.63 -24.42 -17.93
CA ASP A 439 -13.62 -24.98 -18.85
C ASP A 439 -13.64 -24.29 -20.24
N ALA A 440 -14.65 -23.46 -20.54
CA ALA A 440 -14.73 -22.77 -21.81
C ALA A 440 -13.74 -21.60 -21.87
N ALA A 441 -13.09 -21.45 -23.04
CA ALA A 441 -12.18 -20.33 -23.28
C ALA A 441 -12.92 -18.99 -23.23
N ALA A 442 -12.23 -17.96 -22.71
CA ALA A 442 -12.73 -16.59 -22.74
C ALA A 442 -12.78 -16.06 -24.19
N ARG A 443 -13.71 -15.15 -24.46
CA ARG A 443 -13.95 -14.56 -25.78
C ARG A 443 -13.46 -13.11 -25.82
N PRO A 444 -12.56 -12.75 -26.74
CA PRO A 444 -12.02 -11.40 -26.83
C PRO A 444 -13.10 -10.32 -27.00
N VAL A 445 -12.88 -9.18 -26.35
CA VAL A 445 -13.71 -7.98 -26.44
C VAL A 445 -12.89 -6.86 -27.06
N PRO A 446 -13.26 -6.38 -28.27
CA PRO A 446 -12.63 -5.19 -28.84
C PRO A 446 -12.94 -3.98 -27.97
N HIS A 447 -11.93 -3.14 -27.73
CA HIS A 447 -12.08 -1.95 -26.88
C HIS A 447 -11.25 -0.78 -27.41
N PRO A 448 -11.52 -0.29 -28.64
CA PRO A 448 -10.83 0.89 -29.17
C PRO A 448 -10.97 2.06 -28.20
N ASP A 449 -9.86 2.74 -27.92
CA ASP A 449 -9.76 3.83 -26.93
C ASP A 449 -10.28 3.47 -25.53
N GLY A 450 -10.32 2.17 -25.21
CA GLY A 450 -10.84 1.63 -23.95
C GLY A 450 -12.36 1.44 -23.91
N LEU A 451 -13.10 1.68 -25.01
CA LEU A 451 -14.56 1.57 -25.03
C LEU A 451 -15.02 0.22 -25.58
N THR A 452 -15.77 -0.56 -24.80
CA THR A 452 -16.31 -1.85 -25.25
C THR A 452 -17.54 -1.70 -26.16
N PRO A 453 -17.90 -2.72 -26.97
CA PRO A 453 -19.27 -2.90 -27.43
C PRO A 453 -20.23 -3.09 -26.23
N PRO A 454 -21.56 -3.04 -26.42
CA PRO A 454 -22.51 -3.41 -25.38
C PRO A 454 -22.29 -4.87 -24.99
N LEU A 455 -22.16 -5.13 -23.70
CA LEU A 455 -21.96 -6.47 -23.15
C LEU A 455 -23.14 -6.84 -22.25
N ALA A 456 -23.82 -7.93 -22.58
CA ALA A 456 -24.87 -8.52 -21.74
C ALA A 456 -24.23 -9.35 -20.61
N LEU A 457 -23.68 -8.66 -19.62
CA LEU A 457 -22.99 -9.28 -18.47
C LEU A 457 -23.89 -9.50 -17.25
N THR A 458 -25.10 -8.94 -17.26
CA THR A 458 -26.09 -9.21 -16.21
C THR A 458 -26.56 -10.64 -16.31
N ALA A 459 -26.70 -11.29 -15.17
CA ALA A 459 -27.16 -12.66 -15.15
C ALA A 459 -28.65 -12.80 -15.49
N ASP A 460 -29.00 -13.96 -16.03
CA ASP A 460 -30.40 -14.34 -16.19
C ASP A 460 -31.02 -14.82 -14.86
N ALA A 461 -32.34 -14.67 -14.76
CA ALA A 461 -33.10 -15.11 -13.59
C ALA A 461 -32.99 -16.63 -13.34
N SER A 462 -32.78 -17.41 -14.40
CA SER A 462 -32.60 -18.87 -14.33
C SER A 462 -31.20 -19.29 -13.89
N CYS A 463 -30.23 -18.37 -13.81
CA CYS A 463 -28.82 -18.67 -13.53
C CYS A 463 -28.17 -19.64 -14.56
N ALA A 464 -28.75 -19.74 -15.76
CA ALA A 464 -28.25 -20.61 -16.81
C ALA A 464 -26.91 -20.08 -17.34
N ARG A 465 -26.72 -18.76 -17.33
CA ARG A 465 -25.47 -18.09 -17.69
C ARG A 465 -25.04 -17.09 -16.63
N ARG A 466 -23.72 -17.02 -16.40
CA ARG A 466 -23.07 -16.04 -15.52
C ARG A 466 -21.87 -15.41 -16.23
N PRO A 467 -22.13 -14.59 -17.27
CA PRO A 467 -21.08 -13.88 -17.97
C PRO A 467 -20.37 -12.86 -17.05
N VAL A 468 -19.06 -12.78 -17.18
CA VAL A 468 -18.19 -11.83 -16.47
C VAL A 468 -17.16 -11.26 -17.44
N LEU A 469 -16.64 -10.09 -17.10
CA LEU A 469 -15.52 -9.48 -17.81
C LEU A 469 -14.21 -10.02 -17.22
N GLN A 470 -13.33 -10.53 -18.06
CA GLN A 470 -11.97 -10.90 -17.70
C GLN A 470 -11.03 -9.85 -18.28
N LEU A 471 -10.24 -9.22 -17.42
CA LEU A 471 -9.30 -8.17 -17.82
C LEU A 471 -7.88 -8.62 -17.54
N ARG A 472 -6.95 -8.13 -18.37
CA ARG A 472 -5.52 -8.28 -18.16
C ARG A 472 -4.86 -6.91 -18.13
N SER A 473 -4.08 -6.66 -17.09
CA SER A 473 -3.28 -5.44 -17.01
C SER A 473 -2.11 -5.46 -17.99
N SER A 474 -1.73 -4.28 -18.46
CA SER A 474 -0.57 -4.03 -19.32
C SER A 474 0.71 -4.63 -18.73
N PRO A 475 1.62 -5.14 -19.57
CA PRO A 475 2.93 -5.63 -19.14
C PRO A 475 3.78 -4.61 -18.36
N VAL A 476 3.48 -3.31 -18.49
CA VAL A 476 4.11 -2.23 -17.71
C VAL A 476 3.74 -2.30 -16.24
N VAL A 477 2.58 -2.88 -15.91
CA VAL A 477 2.16 -3.17 -14.53
C VAL A 477 2.82 -4.48 -14.12
N ALA A 478 3.79 -4.39 -13.20
CA ALA A 478 4.69 -5.50 -12.84
C ALA A 478 3.98 -6.80 -12.42
N GLU A 479 2.79 -6.69 -11.84
CA GLU A 479 2.04 -7.82 -11.30
C GLU A 479 1.28 -8.62 -12.38
N GLN A 480 1.12 -8.05 -13.60
CA GLN A 480 0.51 -8.71 -14.78
C GLN A 480 -0.80 -9.45 -14.47
N HIS A 481 -1.69 -8.80 -13.73
CA HIS A 481 -2.93 -9.42 -13.23
C HIS A 481 -3.88 -9.76 -14.37
N ALA A 482 -4.31 -11.01 -14.41
CA ALA A 482 -5.56 -11.41 -15.05
C ALA A 482 -6.61 -11.59 -13.95
N PHE A 483 -7.71 -10.83 -14.03
CA PHE A 483 -8.73 -10.76 -12.99
C PHE A 483 -10.13 -10.71 -13.59
N LEU A 484 -11.15 -10.95 -12.77
CA LEU A 484 -12.54 -10.97 -13.20
C LEU A 484 -13.38 -9.89 -12.54
N LEU A 485 -14.29 -9.32 -13.31
CA LEU A 485 -15.27 -8.35 -12.87
C LEU A 485 -16.68 -8.85 -13.21
N ALA A 486 -17.56 -8.91 -12.20
CA ALA A 486 -18.97 -9.22 -12.37
C ALA A 486 -19.78 -7.93 -12.48
N ASP A 487 -20.70 -7.86 -13.44
CA ASP A 487 -21.65 -6.76 -13.52
C ASP A 487 -22.72 -6.92 -12.44
N VAL A 488 -22.83 -5.91 -11.57
CA VAL A 488 -23.79 -5.84 -10.45
C VAL A 488 -24.84 -4.75 -10.65
N GLY A 489 -24.96 -4.22 -11.87
CA GLY A 489 -25.97 -3.23 -12.25
C GLY A 489 -25.66 -1.77 -11.90
N GLY A 490 -24.54 -1.49 -11.23
CA GLY A 490 -24.08 -0.13 -10.88
C GLY A 490 -23.10 0.48 -11.88
N LEU A 491 -22.50 1.62 -11.55
CA LEU A 491 -21.41 2.24 -12.33
C LEU A 491 -20.14 1.38 -12.28
N LEU A 492 -19.89 0.72 -11.16
CA LEU A 492 -18.72 -0.11 -10.93
C LEU A 492 -19.09 -1.60 -10.89
N PRO A 493 -18.39 -2.46 -11.64
CA PRO A 493 -18.51 -3.91 -11.48
C PRO A 493 -17.76 -4.38 -10.22
N ALA A 494 -18.07 -5.59 -9.76
CA ALA A 494 -17.47 -6.19 -8.57
C ALA A 494 -16.29 -7.12 -8.91
N HIS A 495 -15.17 -6.99 -8.20
CA HIS A 495 -13.99 -7.85 -8.37
C HIS A 495 -14.22 -9.25 -7.79
N LEU A 496 -13.98 -10.31 -8.57
CA LEU A 496 -14.09 -11.69 -8.11
C LEU A 496 -12.73 -12.24 -7.67
N THR A 497 -12.70 -12.80 -6.46
CA THR A 497 -11.51 -13.41 -5.87
C THR A 497 -11.77 -14.82 -5.37
N TRP A 498 -10.69 -15.57 -5.14
CA TRP A 498 -10.71 -16.94 -4.66
C TRP A 498 -9.67 -17.15 -3.55
N THR A 499 -10.09 -17.75 -2.45
CA THR A 499 -9.16 -18.22 -1.42
C THR A 499 -9.18 -19.75 -1.37
N PRO A 500 -8.06 -20.42 -1.70
CA PRO A 500 -7.98 -21.88 -1.70
C PRO A 500 -8.05 -22.47 -0.27
N PRO A 501 -8.29 -23.78 -0.15
CA PRO A 501 -8.26 -24.47 1.14
C PRO A 501 -6.91 -24.32 1.85
N PRO A 502 -6.87 -24.41 3.20
CA PRO A 502 -5.62 -24.41 3.94
C PRO A 502 -4.71 -25.56 3.50
N ASP A 503 -3.47 -25.25 3.13
CA ASP A 503 -2.43 -26.18 2.66
C ASP A 503 -1.30 -26.38 3.69
N GLY A 504 -1.55 -26.03 4.95
CA GLY A 504 -0.54 -26.01 6.01
C GLY A 504 0.33 -24.75 6.03
N THR A 505 0.29 -23.90 5.01
CA THR A 505 1.04 -22.63 4.99
C THR A 505 0.27 -21.48 5.66
N PRO A 506 0.92 -20.37 6.06
CA PRO A 506 0.25 -19.21 6.64
C PRO A 506 -0.89 -18.67 5.75
N ALA A 507 -1.88 -18.02 6.37
CA ALA A 507 -3.04 -17.52 5.63
C ALA A 507 -2.59 -16.50 4.58
N ARG A 508 -3.01 -16.71 3.33
CA ARG A 508 -2.69 -15.83 2.20
C ARG A 508 -3.88 -14.92 1.90
N PRO A 509 -3.65 -13.73 1.32
CA PRO A 509 -4.75 -12.92 0.80
C PRO A 509 -5.50 -13.69 -0.30
N PRO A 510 -6.76 -13.31 -0.59
CA PRO A 510 -7.48 -13.82 -1.74
C PRO A 510 -6.66 -13.67 -3.02
N ARG A 511 -6.77 -14.66 -3.91
CA ARG A 511 -6.12 -14.70 -5.22
C ARG A 511 -7.12 -14.33 -6.30
N GLU A 512 -6.60 -14.05 -7.50
CA GLU A 512 -7.43 -13.82 -8.66
C GLU A 512 -8.26 -15.05 -9.05
N ALA A 513 -9.52 -14.82 -9.41
CA ALA A 513 -10.48 -15.86 -9.74
C ALA A 513 -10.30 -16.44 -11.16
N THR A 514 -9.08 -16.45 -11.72
CA THR A 514 -8.83 -16.85 -13.11
C THR A 514 -8.32 -18.29 -13.26
N GLY A 515 -7.76 -18.88 -12.20
CA GLY A 515 -7.24 -20.25 -12.21
C GLY A 515 -8.33 -21.33 -12.13
N PRO A 516 -8.07 -22.55 -12.64
CA PRO A 516 -9.10 -23.58 -12.85
C PRO A 516 -9.88 -23.97 -11.59
N GLU A 517 -9.22 -24.08 -10.43
CA GLU A 517 -9.88 -24.34 -9.15
C GLU A 517 -10.87 -23.23 -8.78
N ALA A 518 -10.45 -21.96 -8.96
CA ALA A 518 -11.31 -20.81 -8.70
C ALA A 518 -12.53 -20.81 -9.61
N LEU A 519 -12.36 -21.17 -10.89
CA LEU A 519 -13.47 -21.24 -11.85
C LEU A 519 -14.46 -22.33 -11.49
N ALA A 520 -13.97 -23.52 -11.14
CA ALA A 520 -14.84 -24.62 -10.71
C ALA A 520 -15.59 -24.28 -9.42
N ALA A 521 -14.99 -23.51 -8.51
CA ALA A 521 -15.67 -23.02 -7.33
C ALA A 521 -16.74 -21.97 -7.69
N TRP A 522 -16.38 -20.94 -8.46
CA TRP A 522 -17.30 -19.89 -8.91
C TRP A 522 -18.44 -20.42 -9.77
N ALA A 523 -18.21 -21.45 -10.58
CA ALA A 523 -19.27 -22.12 -11.33
C ALA A 523 -20.37 -22.60 -10.37
N ARG A 524 -19.99 -23.19 -9.23
CA ARG A 524 -20.92 -23.75 -8.24
C ARG A 524 -21.47 -22.72 -7.26
N THR A 525 -20.78 -21.61 -7.01
CA THR A 525 -21.19 -20.58 -6.04
C THR A 525 -21.77 -19.31 -6.65
N SER A 526 -21.70 -19.16 -7.97
CA SER A 526 -22.30 -18.03 -8.69
C SER A 526 -23.83 -18.05 -8.68
N CYS A 527 -24.41 -19.22 -8.42
CA CYS A 527 -25.84 -19.49 -8.25
C CYS A 527 -26.11 -20.00 -6.83
N GLY A 528 -27.31 -19.76 -6.28
CA GLY A 528 -27.79 -20.51 -5.11
C GLY A 528 -27.25 -20.08 -3.73
N LEU A 529 -26.65 -18.89 -3.60
CA LEU A 529 -26.24 -18.34 -2.30
C LEU A 529 -26.91 -16.98 -1.99
N PRO A 530 -28.21 -17.00 -1.65
CA PRO A 530 -28.99 -15.82 -1.33
C PRO A 530 -28.29 -14.88 -0.34
N GLY A 531 -28.19 -13.61 -0.74
CA GLY A 531 -27.70 -12.50 0.07
C GLY A 531 -26.18 -12.33 0.12
N ALA A 532 -25.41 -13.24 -0.48
CA ALA A 532 -23.94 -13.16 -0.49
C ALA A 532 -23.30 -13.46 -1.85
N GLY A 533 -23.96 -14.22 -2.72
CA GLY A 533 -23.43 -14.58 -4.03
C GLY A 533 -23.55 -13.46 -5.09
N PRO A 534 -22.92 -13.65 -6.26
CA PRO A 534 -23.00 -12.71 -7.38
C PRO A 534 -24.43 -12.44 -7.87
N ALA A 535 -25.34 -13.39 -7.68
CA ALA A 535 -26.74 -13.26 -8.08
C ALA A 535 -27.51 -12.16 -7.34
N ASP A 536 -27.15 -11.87 -6.10
CA ASP A 536 -27.80 -10.84 -5.29
C ASP A 536 -26.88 -9.63 -5.06
N ALA A 537 -25.75 -9.59 -5.77
CA ALA A 537 -24.84 -8.46 -5.73
C ALA A 537 -25.45 -7.31 -6.55
N GLY A 538 -25.66 -6.17 -5.90
CA GLY A 538 -26.19 -4.95 -6.50
C GLY A 538 -25.15 -3.82 -6.54
N PRO A 539 -25.56 -2.62 -7.01
CA PRO A 539 -24.73 -1.42 -6.97
C PRO A 539 -24.16 -1.16 -5.56
N GLY A 540 -22.94 -0.64 -5.47
CA GLY A 540 -22.22 -0.48 -4.20
C GLY A 540 -21.44 -1.74 -3.75
N THR A 541 -21.51 -2.86 -4.48
CA THR A 541 -20.63 -4.01 -4.26
C THR A 541 -19.23 -3.72 -4.82
N ARG A 542 -18.19 -3.89 -3.99
CA ARG A 542 -16.79 -3.71 -4.38
C ARG A 542 -16.17 -5.02 -4.85
N ALA A 543 -16.36 -6.08 -4.08
CA ALA A 543 -15.73 -7.37 -4.34
C ALA A 543 -16.59 -8.53 -3.84
N LEU A 544 -16.38 -9.69 -4.46
CA LEU A 544 -16.95 -10.96 -4.07
C LEU A 544 -15.81 -11.98 -3.94
N ASN A 545 -15.77 -12.72 -2.84
CA ASN A 545 -14.76 -13.74 -2.60
C ASN A 545 -15.44 -15.09 -2.35
N THR A 546 -14.97 -16.13 -3.02
CA THR A 546 -15.28 -17.51 -2.60
C THR A 546 -14.07 -18.08 -1.86
N TRP A 547 -14.23 -18.43 -0.59
CA TRP A 547 -13.17 -19.00 0.23
C TRP A 547 -13.46 -20.45 0.59
N ALA A 548 -12.67 -21.39 0.08
CA ALA A 548 -12.64 -22.75 0.61
C ALA A 548 -11.95 -22.77 1.98
N PHE A 549 -12.70 -22.96 3.06
CA PHE A 549 -12.12 -22.94 4.41
C PHE A 549 -11.78 -24.32 4.95
N ALA A 550 -12.37 -25.39 4.38
CA ALA A 550 -12.07 -26.78 4.73
C ALA A 550 -12.41 -27.75 3.59
N THR A 551 -11.77 -28.93 3.61
CA THR A 551 -12.15 -30.08 2.78
C THR A 551 -12.50 -31.23 3.71
N GLN A 552 -13.52 -32.01 3.37
CA GLN A 552 -14.00 -33.13 4.17
C GLN A 552 -14.21 -34.36 3.30
N GLN A 553 -13.66 -35.49 3.72
CA GLN A 553 -14.01 -36.79 3.13
C GLN A 553 -15.43 -37.16 3.53
N LEU A 554 -16.25 -37.50 2.54
CA LEU A 554 -17.61 -37.96 2.77
C LEU A 554 -17.58 -39.40 3.30
N PRO A 555 -18.49 -39.75 4.23
CA PRO A 555 -18.70 -41.14 4.65
C PRO A 555 -18.96 -42.06 3.46
N GLU A 556 -18.82 -43.37 3.69
CA GLU A 556 -19.06 -44.41 2.68
C GLU A 556 -18.13 -44.34 1.45
N GLY A 557 -17.02 -43.58 1.54
CA GLY A 557 -16.05 -43.45 0.46
C GLY A 557 -16.55 -42.61 -0.73
N GLU A 558 -17.53 -41.73 -0.51
CA GLU A 558 -18.17 -40.95 -1.58
C GLU A 558 -17.37 -39.74 -2.08
N GLY A 559 -16.08 -39.67 -1.77
CA GLY A 559 -15.16 -38.64 -2.24
C GLY A 559 -15.06 -37.44 -1.31
N ALA A 560 -14.42 -36.37 -1.78
CA ALA A 560 -14.14 -35.18 -0.99
C ALA A 560 -15.10 -34.02 -1.33
N ALA A 561 -15.73 -33.47 -0.31
CA ALA A 561 -16.53 -32.25 -0.41
C ALA A 561 -15.74 -31.03 0.10
N THR A 562 -16.04 -29.86 -0.46
CA THR A 562 -15.36 -28.60 -0.11
C THR A 562 -16.31 -27.67 0.62
N TRP A 563 -15.93 -27.25 1.81
CA TRP A 563 -16.64 -26.24 2.57
C TRP A 563 -16.19 -24.86 2.14
N VAL A 564 -17.15 -24.03 1.72
CA VAL A 564 -16.89 -22.68 1.23
C VAL A 564 -17.64 -21.64 2.05
N CYS A 565 -17.03 -20.45 2.15
CA CYS A 565 -17.70 -19.23 2.55
C CYS A 565 -17.63 -18.23 1.40
N VAL A 566 -18.78 -17.78 0.92
CA VAL A 566 -18.88 -16.70 -0.05
C VAL A 566 -19.13 -15.41 0.68
N ARG A 567 -18.35 -14.39 0.35
CA ARG A 567 -18.43 -13.07 0.95
C ARG A 567 -18.64 -12.00 -0.10
N ARG A 568 -19.52 -11.05 0.22
CA ARG A 568 -19.71 -9.81 -0.52
C ARG A 568 -19.19 -8.65 0.32
N ASP A 569 -18.25 -7.89 -0.21
CA ASP A 569 -17.72 -6.66 0.37
C ASP A 569 -18.27 -5.44 -0.38
N ARG A 570 -18.80 -4.47 0.35
CA ARG A 570 -19.33 -3.21 -0.19
C ARG A 570 -18.31 -2.08 -0.07
N TRP A 571 -18.46 -1.05 -0.89
CA TRP A 571 -17.58 0.14 -0.87
C TRP A 571 -17.62 0.89 0.47
N ASP A 572 -18.71 0.79 1.23
CA ASP A 572 -18.83 1.38 2.56
C ASP A 572 -18.13 0.60 3.69
N GLY A 573 -17.50 -0.54 3.36
CA GLY A 573 -16.86 -1.43 4.31
C GLY A 573 -17.80 -2.45 4.96
N GLY A 574 -19.11 -2.35 4.71
CA GLY A 574 -20.08 -3.36 5.08
C GLY A 574 -19.98 -4.61 4.20
N GLY A 575 -20.74 -5.65 4.52
CA GLY A 575 -20.72 -6.89 3.75
C GLY A 575 -21.65 -7.96 4.29
N SER A 576 -21.78 -9.03 3.53
CA SER A 576 -22.56 -10.22 3.90
C SER A 576 -21.76 -11.48 3.59
N ALA A 577 -22.12 -12.59 4.24
CA ALA A 577 -21.44 -13.87 4.05
C ALA A 577 -22.43 -15.03 4.07
N ALA A 578 -22.15 -16.09 3.31
CA ALA A 578 -22.89 -17.34 3.34
C ALA A 578 -21.94 -18.53 3.29
N THR A 579 -22.26 -19.58 4.04
CA THR A 579 -21.50 -20.83 4.04
C THR A 579 -22.27 -21.92 3.32
N ALA A 580 -21.54 -22.80 2.65
CA ALA A 580 -22.09 -23.94 1.94
C ALA A 580 -21.10 -25.10 1.82
N LEU A 581 -21.64 -26.29 1.51
CA LEU A 581 -20.87 -27.48 1.16
C LEU A 581 -21.00 -27.76 -0.33
N LEU A 582 -19.86 -27.78 -1.03
CA LEU A 582 -19.75 -28.20 -2.42
C LEU A 582 -19.50 -29.71 -2.45
N LEU A 583 -20.48 -30.47 -2.93
CA LEU A 583 -20.33 -31.92 -3.11
C LEU A 583 -19.37 -32.24 -4.27
N PRO A 584 -18.80 -33.46 -4.29
CA PRO A 584 -18.05 -33.96 -5.44
C PRO A 584 -18.88 -33.82 -6.73
N ASP A 585 -18.23 -33.35 -7.79
CA ASP A 585 -18.87 -33.15 -9.10
C ASP A 585 -18.16 -33.97 -10.20
N PRO A 586 -18.31 -35.31 -10.20
CA PRO A 586 -17.62 -36.17 -11.16
C PRO A 586 -18.12 -35.95 -12.59
N ARG A 587 -19.34 -35.42 -12.76
CA ARG A 587 -19.96 -35.17 -14.06
C ARG A 587 -19.73 -33.75 -14.58
N ARG A 588 -19.02 -32.90 -13.80
CA ARG A 588 -18.81 -31.47 -14.09
C ARG A 588 -20.11 -30.73 -14.42
N THR A 589 -21.20 -31.12 -13.76
CA THR A 589 -22.53 -30.55 -13.96
C THR A 589 -22.79 -29.33 -13.07
N ALA A 590 -21.83 -28.97 -12.21
CA ALA A 590 -21.90 -27.90 -11.23
C ALA A 590 -23.18 -27.96 -10.37
N PRO A 591 -23.36 -29.05 -9.58
CA PRO A 591 -24.53 -29.21 -8.73
C PRO A 591 -24.68 -28.03 -7.75
N GLU A 592 -25.92 -27.77 -7.36
CA GLU A 592 -26.27 -26.73 -6.41
C GLU A 592 -25.48 -26.90 -5.09
N PRO A 593 -24.93 -25.82 -4.54
CA PRO A 593 -24.22 -25.86 -3.26
C PRO A 593 -25.21 -26.13 -2.12
N LEU A 594 -24.86 -27.02 -1.18
CA LEU A 594 -25.68 -27.23 0.02
C LEU A 594 -25.45 -26.06 0.98
N ARG A 595 -26.29 -25.02 0.89
CA ARG A 595 -26.24 -23.85 1.78
C ARG A 595 -26.44 -24.28 3.22
N THR A 596 -25.60 -23.76 4.11
CA THR A 596 -25.63 -24.10 5.54
C THR A 596 -26.07 -22.94 6.41
N ALA A 597 -25.59 -21.73 6.12
CA ALA A 597 -25.97 -20.53 6.85
C ALA A 597 -25.67 -19.27 6.02
N GLY A 598 -26.16 -18.11 6.46
CA GLY A 598 -25.70 -16.84 5.93
C GLY A 598 -26.13 -15.69 6.80
N ALA A 599 -25.28 -14.67 6.88
CA ALA A 599 -25.43 -13.52 7.72
C ALA A 599 -25.43 -12.25 6.86
N PRO A 600 -26.46 -11.39 6.96
CA PRO A 600 -26.35 -10.01 6.48
C PRO A 600 -25.40 -9.22 7.40
N GLU A 601 -24.87 -8.10 6.90
CA GLU A 601 -24.14 -7.12 7.72
C GLU A 601 -23.07 -7.71 8.65
N THR A 602 -22.14 -8.48 8.09
CA THR A 602 -21.13 -9.23 8.85
C THR A 602 -19.70 -9.04 8.35
N ARG A 603 -18.76 -9.21 9.28
CA ARG A 603 -17.31 -9.33 9.02
C ARG A 603 -16.85 -10.78 8.80
N ALA A 604 -17.73 -11.78 8.96
CA ALA A 604 -17.41 -13.19 8.79
C ALA A 604 -16.82 -13.50 7.39
N CYS A 605 -15.75 -14.30 7.33
CA CYS A 605 -15.04 -14.64 6.10
C CYS A 605 -14.27 -13.48 5.46
N SER A 606 -14.08 -12.37 6.19
CA SER A 606 -13.15 -11.30 5.79
C SER A 606 -11.75 -11.54 6.34
N ARG A 607 -10.79 -10.70 5.94
CA ARG A 607 -9.46 -10.64 6.57
C ARG A 607 -9.51 -10.36 8.08
N PHE A 608 -10.60 -9.79 8.59
CA PHE A 608 -10.76 -9.43 10.00
C PHE A 608 -11.47 -10.52 10.81
N ASP A 609 -12.18 -11.44 10.16
CA ASP A 609 -12.84 -12.57 10.79
C ASP A 609 -12.77 -13.83 9.93
N GLN A 610 -11.78 -14.67 10.23
CA GLN A 610 -11.51 -15.91 9.51
C GLN A 610 -11.92 -17.14 10.31
N ASN A 611 -12.79 -16.99 11.32
CA ASN A 611 -13.21 -18.08 12.17
C ASN A 611 -14.61 -18.54 11.78
N VAL A 612 -14.68 -19.57 10.94
CA VAL A 612 -15.93 -20.11 10.39
C VAL A 612 -16.16 -21.52 10.88
N LEU A 613 -17.42 -21.84 11.18
CA LEU A 613 -17.93 -23.16 11.51
C LEU A 613 -19.26 -23.36 10.78
N ALA A 614 -19.42 -24.51 10.13
CA ALA A 614 -20.62 -24.85 9.38
C ALA A 614 -20.99 -26.32 9.55
N ALA A 615 -22.28 -26.63 9.38
CA ALA A 615 -22.84 -27.98 9.43
C ALA A 615 -23.94 -28.14 8.39
N THR A 616 -24.13 -29.36 7.92
CA THR A 616 -25.32 -29.76 7.15
C THR A 616 -25.60 -31.25 7.32
N TRP A 617 -26.87 -31.62 7.16
CA TRP A 617 -27.27 -33.01 7.04
C TRP A 617 -27.01 -33.49 5.62
N TRP A 618 -26.37 -34.65 5.50
CA TRP A 618 -26.09 -35.31 4.23
C TRP A 618 -26.49 -36.77 4.29
N ARG A 619 -26.97 -37.32 3.19
CA ARG A 619 -27.39 -38.72 3.08
C ARG A 619 -26.47 -39.44 2.11
N GLY A 620 -25.85 -40.53 2.57
CA GLY A 620 -25.02 -41.39 1.74
C GLY A 620 -25.84 -42.32 0.87
N ARG A 621 -25.18 -43.01 -0.07
CA ARG A 621 -25.78 -43.99 -0.99
C ARG A 621 -26.44 -45.15 -0.28
N SER A 622 -25.95 -45.54 0.91
CA SER A 622 -26.61 -46.55 1.73
C SER A 622 -27.95 -46.11 2.33
N GLY A 623 -28.30 -44.83 2.20
CA GLY A 623 -29.49 -44.22 2.81
C GLY A 623 -29.26 -43.71 4.24
N LYS A 624 -28.09 -43.99 4.84
CA LYS A 624 -27.71 -43.48 6.16
C LYS A 624 -27.49 -41.97 6.12
N SER A 625 -27.97 -41.29 7.15
CA SER A 625 -27.81 -39.84 7.30
C SER A 625 -26.65 -39.52 8.25
N TYR A 626 -25.88 -38.52 7.87
CA TYR A 626 -24.73 -38.02 8.62
C TYR A 626 -24.86 -36.50 8.79
N LEU A 627 -24.56 -36.02 9.99
CA LEU A 627 -24.23 -34.62 10.18
C LEU A 627 -22.78 -34.42 9.73
N LEU A 628 -22.61 -33.69 8.64
CA LEU A 628 -21.30 -33.21 8.23
C LEU A 628 -21.06 -31.83 8.83
N MET A 629 -19.86 -31.59 9.30
CA MET A 629 -19.47 -30.27 9.78
C MET A 629 -17.98 -30.03 9.57
N ALA A 630 -17.62 -28.77 9.35
CA ALA A 630 -16.24 -28.36 9.35
C ALA A 630 -16.05 -26.93 9.84
N GLY A 631 -14.85 -26.64 10.33
CA GLY A 631 -14.42 -25.30 10.64
C GLY A 631 -13.07 -24.93 10.05
N SER A 632 -12.86 -23.62 10.02
CA SER A 632 -11.65 -22.98 9.52
C SER A 632 -10.37 -23.35 10.28
N ARG A 633 -9.23 -22.91 9.74
CA ARG A 633 -7.87 -23.31 10.15
C ARG A 633 -7.45 -23.09 11.61
N ARG A 634 -8.23 -22.38 12.43
CA ARG A 634 -7.92 -22.12 13.84
C ARG A 634 -8.73 -23.00 14.79
N LEU A 635 -9.70 -23.74 14.27
CA LEU A 635 -10.49 -24.68 15.04
C LEU A 635 -9.60 -25.83 15.52
N VAL A 636 -9.66 -26.15 16.82
CA VAL A 636 -8.91 -27.26 17.44
C VAL A 636 -9.84 -28.36 17.95
N SER A 637 -11.07 -28.02 18.34
CA SER A 637 -12.09 -29.01 18.66
C SER A 637 -13.46 -28.49 18.32
N VAL A 638 -14.40 -29.40 18.10
CA VAL A 638 -15.81 -29.08 17.90
C VAL A 638 -16.66 -29.99 18.77
N SER A 639 -17.72 -29.42 19.35
CA SER A 639 -18.81 -30.16 19.97
C SER A 639 -20.11 -29.92 19.22
N ALA A 640 -20.90 -30.98 19.15
CA ALA A 640 -22.24 -30.98 18.58
C ALA A 640 -23.21 -31.58 19.60
N THR A 641 -24.32 -30.89 19.83
CA THR A 641 -25.42 -31.35 20.69
C THR A 641 -26.76 -31.16 19.97
N GLY A 642 -27.75 -31.98 20.32
CA GLY A 642 -29.09 -31.92 19.72
C GLY A 642 -29.49 -33.24 19.04
N ALA A 643 -30.03 -33.15 17.82
CA ALA A 643 -30.59 -34.28 17.06
C ALA A 643 -29.54 -35.28 16.52
N LEU A 644 -28.72 -35.83 17.40
CA LEU A 644 -27.64 -36.78 17.13
C LEU A 644 -27.94 -38.14 17.78
N THR A 645 -27.30 -39.21 17.30
CA THR A 645 -27.42 -40.54 17.94
C THR A 645 -26.83 -40.56 19.36
N LEU A 646 -25.81 -39.73 19.61
CA LEU A 646 -25.26 -39.50 20.95
C LEU A 646 -25.64 -38.09 21.44
N PRO A 647 -26.00 -37.90 22.73
CA PRO A 647 -26.45 -36.59 23.23
C PRO A 647 -25.45 -35.44 23.04
N GLU A 648 -24.15 -35.76 23.14
CA GLU A 648 -23.05 -34.87 22.86
C GLU A 648 -21.96 -35.64 22.12
N THR A 649 -21.41 -35.04 21.07
CA THR A 649 -20.22 -35.54 20.38
C THR A 649 -19.16 -34.46 20.37
N ARG A 650 -17.97 -34.76 20.90
CA ARG A 650 -16.81 -33.87 20.89
C ARG A 650 -15.64 -34.54 20.19
N THR A 651 -15.01 -33.82 19.25
CA THR A 651 -13.81 -34.33 18.55
C THR A 651 -12.70 -33.28 18.51
N PRO A 652 -11.42 -33.67 18.69
CA PRO A 652 -10.26 -32.81 18.47
C PRO A 652 -9.92 -32.70 16.97
N ALA A 653 -10.93 -32.50 16.13
CA ALA A 653 -10.80 -32.43 14.68
C ALA A 653 -11.51 -31.20 14.12
N ARG A 654 -11.08 -30.79 12.92
CA ARG A 654 -11.63 -29.63 12.20
C ARG A 654 -12.81 -29.97 11.31
N ALA A 655 -12.99 -31.25 11.04
CA ALA A 655 -14.14 -31.79 10.33
C ALA A 655 -14.64 -33.02 11.08
N LEU A 656 -15.95 -33.23 11.04
CA LEU A 656 -16.61 -34.35 11.69
C LEU A 656 -17.77 -34.83 10.81
N ALA A 657 -17.94 -36.15 10.77
CA ALA A 657 -19.13 -36.80 10.23
C ALA A 657 -19.72 -37.69 11.32
N VAL A 658 -20.94 -37.41 11.78
CA VAL A 658 -21.62 -38.19 12.82
C VAL A 658 -22.89 -38.80 12.25
N PRO A 659 -23.14 -40.11 12.40
CA PRO A 659 -24.45 -40.68 12.11
C PRO A 659 -25.55 -39.98 12.92
N GLY A 660 -26.72 -39.79 12.33
CA GLY A 660 -27.86 -39.18 13.04
C GLY A 660 -29.18 -39.34 12.31
N ALA A 661 -30.22 -38.68 12.83
CA ALA A 661 -31.58 -38.79 12.31
C ALA A 661 -31.75 -38.20 10.90
N GLY A 662 -30.80 -37.37 10.43
CA GLY A 662 -30.83 -36.72 9.11
C GLY A 662 -31.66 -35.44 9.06
N GLN A 663 -32.23 -35.03 10.18
CA GLN A 663 -33.02 -33.81 10.35
C GLN A 663 -33.06 -33.43 11.84
N GLY A 664 -33.46 -32.19 12.13
CA GLY A 664 -33.54 -31.64 13.47
C GLY A 664 -32.44 -30.63 13.78
N GLU A 665 -32.65 -29.84 14.84
CA GLU A 665 -31.73 -28.78 15.25
C GLU A 665 -30.47 -29.38 15.88
N VAL A 666 -29.31 -28.88 15.44
CA VAL A 666 -28.01 -29.20 16.03
C VAL A 666 -27.31 -27.91 16.40
N ARG A 667 -26.87 -27.82 17.65
CA ARG A 667 -26.03 -26.73 18.14
C ARG A 667 -24.57 -27.14 18.02
N LEU A 668 -23.81 -26.39 17.23
CA LEU A 668 -22.36 -26.54 17.15
C LEU A 668 -21.65 -25.49 18.00
N THR A 669 -20.62 -25.92 18.71
CA THR A 669 -19.65 -25.05 19.37
C THR A 669 -18.24 -25.45 18.96
N GLY A 670 -17.52 -24.53 18.32
CA GLY A 670 -16.13 -24.68 17.99
C GLY A 670 -15.22 -24.06 19.04
N LEU A 671 -14.09 -24.70 19.35
CA LEU A 671 -13.00 -24.15 20.17
C LEU A 671 -11.83 -23.79 19.26
N LEU A 672 -11.35 -22.55 19.36
CA LEU A 672 -10.17 -22.07 18.63
C LEU A 672 -8.88 -22.35 19.39
N ASP A 673 -7.75 -22.30 18.69
CA ASP A 673 -6.39 -22.37 19.26
C ASP A 673 -6.10 -21.29 20.33
N THR A 674 -6.87 -20.20 20.35
CA THR A 674 -6.83 -19.16 21.40
C THR A 674 -7.62 -19.50 22.65
N GLY A 675 -8.40 -20.59 22.64
CA GLY A 675 -9.41 -20.90 23.66
C GLY A 675 -10.75 -20.21 23.46
N ALA A 676 -10.89 -19.31 22.48
CA ALA A 676 -12.18 -18.68 22.17
C ALA A 676 -13.18 -19.69 21.59
N ARG A 677 -14.46 -19.49 21.90
CA ARG A 677 -15.57 -20.31 21.38
C ARG A 677 -16.28 -19.60 20.24
N ILE A 678 -16.65 -20.35 19.20
CA ILE A 678 -17.43 -19.86 18.06
C ILE A 678 -18.65 -20.76 17.80
N GLY A 679 -19.73 -20.16 17.29
CA GLY A 679 -20.89 -20.90 16.78
C GLY A 679 -20.89 -20.96 15.25
N THR A 680 -21.94 -21.52 14.68
CA THR A 680 -22.21 -21.39 13.24
C THR A 680 -22.54 -19.94 12.87
N LEU A 681 -22.29 -19.59 11.61
CA LEU A 681 -22.80 -18.34 11.04
C LEU A 681 -24.33 -18.27 11.20
N ARG A 682 -24.89 -17.08 11.43
CA ARG A 682 -26.32 -16.86 11.67
C ARG A 682 -26.87 -15.75 10.81
#